data_AF-A0A913YZX9-F1
#
_entry.id   AF-A0A913YZX9-F1
#
_cell.length_a   1.000
_cell.length_b   1.000
_cell.length_c   1.000
_cell.angle_alpha   90.00
_cell.angle_beta   90.00
_cell.angle_gamma   90.00
#
_symmetry.space_group_name_H-M   'P 1'
#
loop_
_entity.id
_entity.type
_entity.pdbx_description
1 polymer ?
#
loop_
_entity_poly.entity_id
_entity_poly.type
_entity_poly.pdbx_seq_one_letter_code
_entity_poly.pdbx_strand_id
1 'polypeptide(L)'
;MSGDSAANSLGEKNTTKERSENPRMKTVMKRHLFWLVICMAFVLPEMPVSALDLQLPGSNQPKCFGISRGKRFVIGFTDNTDESSHTRKLYILVVAFSNKQTSVTISSKFQVDGEQFQESFVIEAGGFRRTNVPVELIMNGNERSMKGIEIRASSEVSAYGLIYQDYTTDGFLGIPTNNLGMQYVAVTPTQGLLPSQFSVIGTEDSTSVQVTLQGTVTFEGQTYNAGDVLSFIVDKLEAVHIQGRDTAQDLTGSIVQTNKLVSVFSGNECVRQSGSACDTVTEQLVPVKSWGQKHIYTAARDDDGNNYKVVAYLSGTIVTIPGIQDQSLEPGEFWEGSLSGSGLVSSSKPTLMMQQLASVNGRTVDPSFIQVPAEEHFGFVFGFTTPPHSGGDSGGYFNFINIIVKNESRQTVYLNRFPINDTNNIHESDVPHTSYTSLTVQLPKGEGVYYVEQTDRYSSPLSVIVYGYESYETYGYAAGLSLPSNKQVLSLTPHYLRELGGELFTMTVPCLQTNAISFQITAKCKFATGFGDVIVSGERTDSYTVVCITPTFYKNGLTSVYVSLDDGGSFPYSGIVYVASEEDLPPLVQIQQVNSAYGDGIIDLTSDDPIVFSWDPKNLGEGVSHVTVMTQGTDNDNDGNPVLMEGVAVKNHVINNGSLMIHPRDLQSLTGDGLSLAAFYLTPSGLRRRRNVGALLWRLRYYGPAAIIVTAIPCEVSKYQLKKTVPKGLPPCPCNTGQADRDLNFQEANFANFFFHPGAENCYRSVNSLPTGAGQQCCYGTDGNILVGPPGGGTADRYSPGEHFWKHQWFDVLPRLCLCKLSNKCKEYYKYRPLDDCSDYDPPRPAGGTGDPHLTSLDGYKFTFNGAGEFLMASSAVHNLTFQARMERYRNTNASVYTAFVLQTNDSSKVQVQMSNMNETLILVDGEPLRLDSIPIKVHHLRGVRIRFNSEMTKINIAFSAGIAVTVYIDTEVMSFIAQLDTKFQGQVQGLLGNLNGNPDDDLQFPNGTLLKPGSSLKELHEFGLEWLVAPEESIFTYISPFDYSTYHFPKFSPNFEVPDLNQVSQEIKDLCGDSMECVFDAVITGSLSFANETLVVTVTITKVQQGLVKIVSCGYPGDVENGLLSGSVYLVNTTVDVACDDGFTLKGSSKLTCLEDGQWSSDLPVCDDVNCGYPGDVGLPPGIIAAIVVGAVIAVLAICGLIYIFRKRNMKRNKYKVVHTRNVYFSKTQPCSDD
;
A
#
# COMPACT_ATOMS: atom_id res chain seq x y z
N MET A 1 -42.05 -11.05 43.13
CA MET A 1 -43.33 -10.67 43.77
C MET A 1 -44.01 -9.59 42.94
N SER A 2 -45.28 -9.30 43.21
CA SER A 2 -46.14 -8.23 42.63
C SER A 2 -45.44 -6.91 42.26
N GLY A 3 -45.88 -6.13 41.26
CA GLY A 3 -47.09 -6.25 40.42
C GLY A 3 -47.90 -4.94 40.38
N ASP A 4 -48.59 -4.67 39.27
CA ASP A 4 -49.62 -3.61 39.09
C ASP A 4 -49.21 -2.12 39.28
N SER A 5 -49.99 -1.09 38.88
CA SER A 5 -50.79 -0.90 37.65
C SER A 5 -51.17 0.60 37.45
N ALA A 6 -51.42 1.01 36.19
CA ALA A 6 -52.35 2.03 35.66
C ALA A 6 -52.57 3.45 36.28
N ALA A 7 -52.91 4.40 35.38
CA ALA A 7 -53.87 5.53 35.54
C ALA A 7 -53.49 6.80 36.38
N ASN A 8 -54.01 8.04 36.16
CA ASN A 8 -54.55 8.74 34.96
C ASN A 8 -54.82 10.27 35.25
N SER A 9 -54.93 11.14 34.22
CA SER A 9 -55.70 12.44 34.19
C SER A 9 -55.24 13.67 35.04
N LEU A 10 -55.64 14.97 34.86
CA LEU A 10 -56.13 15.82 33.72
C LEU A 10 -56.24 17.35 34.11
N GLY A 11 -56.23 18.27 33.13
CA GLY A 11 -56.76 19.69 33.20
C GLY A 11 -55.75 20.85 33.35
N GLU A 12 -56.01 22.13 32.97
CA GLU A 12 -57.11 22.74 32.16
C GLU A 12 -56.83 24.21 31.68
N LYS A 13 -57.22 24.60 30.42
CA LYS A 13 -57.62 25.96 29.89
C LYS A 13 -56.61 27.17 29.92
N ASN A 14 -56.75 28.34 29.23
CA ASN A 14 -57.82 28.95 28.38
C ASN A 14 -57.36 30.11 27.40
N THR A 15 -57.96 30.23 26.18
CA THR A 15 -58.23 31.48 25.35
C THR A 15 -57.05 32.42 24.85
N THR A 16 -57.12 33.45 23.95
CA THR A 16 -58.14 34.13 23.05
C THR A 16 -57.52 34.99 21.87
N LYS A 17 -58.24 35.12 20.71
CA LYS A 17 -58.55 36.26 19.76
C LYS A 17 -57.64 37.52 19.50
N GLU A 18 -57.74 38.34 18.40
CA GLU A 18 -58.68 38.49 17.23
C GLU A 18 -58.09 39.23 15.96
N ARG A 19 -58.69 39.02 14.74
CA ARG A 19 -58.80 39.89 13.50
C ARG A 19 -57.53 40.48 12.80
N SER A 20 -57.46 40.86 11.50
CA SER A 20 -58.31 40.93 10.26
C SER A 20 -57.42 41.42 9.04
N GLU A 21 -57.70 41.47 7.72
CA GLU A 21 -58.80 41.09 6.78
C GLU A 21 -58.23 40.79 5.34
N ASN A 22 -58.75 41.29 4.18
CA ASN A 22 -58.35 40.92 2.77
C ASN A 22 -58.78 41.98 1.69
N PRO A 23 -58.10 42.17 0.51
CA PRO A 23 -58.64 41.66 -0.78
C PRO A 23 -57.61 41.28 -1.91
N ARG A 24 -58.08 40.62 -2.98
CA ARG A 24 -57.32 40.22 -4.22
C ARG A 24 -57.69 41.05 -5.46
N MET A 25 -56.81 41.12 -6.50
CA MET A 25 -57.24 40.93 -7.90
C MET A 25 -56.13 40.69 -8.96
N LYS A 26 -56.52 39.96 -10.03
CA LYS A 26 -55.90 39.80 -11.38
C LYS A 26 -54.62 38.96 -11.53
N THR A 27 -54.40 38.52 -12.78
CA THR A 27 -53.57 37.35 -13.17
C THR A 27 -53.24 37.40 -14.69
N VAL A 28 -52.20 36.66 -15.12
CA VAL A 28 -51.85 36.30 -16.53
C VAL A 28 -51.30 37.42 -17.44
N MET A 29 -50.00 37.36 -17.77
CA MET A 29 -49.54 37.27 -19.17
C MET A 29 -48.06 36.83 -19.31
N LYS A 30 -47.78 36.01 -20.35
CA LYS A 30 -46.54 35.81 -21.15
C LYS A 30 -45.18 36.19 -20.49
N ARG A 31 -44.16 35.32 -20.35
CA ARG A 31 -43.57 34.32 -21.29
C ARG A 31 -43.07 34.96 -22.60
N HIS A 32 -41.78 35.27 -22.71
CA HIS A 32 -40.90 34.99 -23.86
C HIS A 32 -39.42 35.24 -23.48
N LEU A 33 -38.49 34.94 -24.39
CA LEU A 33 -37.04 34.78 -24.16
C LEU A 33 -36.24 35.76 -25.05
N PHE A 34 -34.95 35.90 -24.73
CA PHE A 34 -33.83 36.32 -25.63
C PHE A 34 -33.53 37.83 -25.75
N TRP A 35 -32.23 38.17 -25.67
CA TRP A 35 -31.60 39.51 -25.66
C TRP A 35 -32.05 40.43 -24.50
N LEU A 36 -31.18 41.06 -23.72
CA LEU A 36 -29.90 41.71 -24.06
C LEU A 36 -28.76 41.39 -23.07
N VAL A 37 -27.54 41.38 -23.60
CA VAL A 37 -26.27 41.38 -22.84
C VAL A 37 -25.83 42.84 -22.61
N ILE A 38 -24.83 43.05 -21.74
CA ILE A 38 -24.07 44.30 -21.55
C ILE A 38 -24.79 45.41 -20.77
N CYS A 39 -24.39 45.63 -19.50
CA CYS A 39 -23.80 46.90 -19.05
C CYS A 39 -23.33 46.84 -17.57
N MET A 40 -22.04 47.12 -17.35
CA MET A 40 -21.46 48.00 -16.30
C MET A 40 -21.93 47.92 -14.82
N ALA A 41 -21.07 48.02 -13.80
CA ALA A 41 -19.60 48.06 -13.79
C ALA A 41 -19.01 47.80 -12.37
N PHE A 42 -17.71 47.53 -12.36
CA PHE A 42 -16.74 47.74 -11.29
C PHE A 42 -16.97 48.97 -10.39
N VAL A 43 -16.59 48.87 -9.12
CA VAL A 43 -15.61 49.77 -8.47
C VAL A 43 -14.77 48.96 -7.46
N LEU A 44 -13.43 49.07 -7.53
CA LEU A 44 -12.48 48.81 -6.43
C LEU A 44 -11.90 50.16 -5.97
N PRO A 45 -11.40 50.25 -4.73
CA PRO A 45 -10.01 50.68 -4.52
C PRO A 45 -9.28 49.71 -3.56
N GLU A 46 -8.10 49.16 -3.86
CA GLU A 46 -6.75 49.76 -3.97
C GLU A 46 -5.93 49.71 -2.65
N MET A 47 -4.60 49.69 -2.78
CA MET A 47 -3.61 49.27 -1.75
C MET A 47 -2.85 50.49 -1.16
N PRO A 48 -1.95 50.32 -0.17
CA PRO A 48 -0.54 49.96 -0.48
C PRO A 48 0.17 49.08 0.59
N VAL A 49 1.50 48.93 0.45
CA VAL A 49 2.38 47.97 1.15
C VAL A 49 3.43 48.68 2.02
N SER A 50 3.72 48.20 3.25
CA SER A 50 5.09 48.01 3.80
C SER A 50 5.17 47.57 5.28
N ALA A 51 6.06 46.61 5.54
CA ALA A 51 6.69 46.15 6.80
C ALA A 51 6.51 46.91 8.14
N LEU A 52 6.33 46.17 9.25
CA LEU A 52 7.44 45.74 10.14
C LEU A 52 7.00 44.59 11.08
N ASP A 53 7.95 43.95 11.76
CA ASP A 53 7.78 42.73 12.57
C ASP A 53 7.04 42.92 13.91
N LEU A 54 6.40 41.83 14.38
CA LEU A 54 6.68 41.33 15.73
C LEU A 54 6.41 39.81 15.81
N GLN A 55 7.40 39.05 16.26
CA GLN A 55 7.37 37.59 16.35
C GLN A 55 7.74 37.16 17.78
N LEU A 56 6.87 36.40 18.47
CA LEU A 56 7.21 35.70 19.73
C LEU A 56 6.49 34.35 19.83
N PRO A 57 7.04 33.33 20.54
CA PRO A 57 6.70 31.93 20.28
C PRO A 57 6.18 31.11 21.49
N GLY A 58 4.99 30.54 21.34
CA GLY A 58 4.44 29.49 22.21
C GLY A 58 3.20 28.82 21.58
N SER A 59 2.87 27.57 21.88
CA SER A 59 3.47 26.65 22.86
C SER A 59 3.49 25.19 22.39
N ASN A 60 4.47 24.45 22.89
CA ASN A 60 4.50 23.01 23.17
C ASN A 60 3.85 22.06 22.12
N GLN A 61 4.67 21.51 21.22
CA GLN A 61 4.34 20.33 20.42
C GLN A 61 5.52 19.33 20.44
N PRO A 62 5.33 18.06 20.84
CA PRO A 62 6.33 17.02 20.64
C PRO A 62 6.37 16.59 19.17
N LYS A 63 7.53 16.13 18.73
CA LYS A 63 7.78 15.69 17.35
C LYS A 63 7.61 14.17 17.22
N CYS A 64 8.01 13.61 16.09
CA CYS A 64 7.80 12.20 15.76
C CYS A 64 9.10 11.58 15.23
N PHE A 65 9.48 10.38 15.71
CA PHE A 65 10.88 9.93 15.74
C PHE A 65 11.10 8.57 15.01
N GLY A 66 12.35 8.20 14.67
CA GLY A 66 12.72 6.99 13.91
C GLY A 66 14.18 6.50 14.11
N ILE A 67 14.36 5.19 14.27
CA ILE A 67 15.50 4.55 14.96
C ILE A 67 16.90 4.93 14.42
N SER A 68 17.87 5.12 15.32
CA SER A 68 19.30 5.47 15.12
C SER A 68 20.15 4.34 14.52
N ARG A 69 19.54 3.48 13.70
CA ARG A 69 20.23 2.50 12.87
C ARG A 69 20.47 3.12 11.50
N GLY A 70 21.52 2.69 10.82
CA GLY A 70 21.76 3.19 9.47
C GLY A 70 22.84 2.45 8.71
N LYS A 71 23.07 2.91 7.48
CA LYS A 71 24.09 2.39 6.55
C LYS A 71 25.30 3.31 6.38
N ARG A 72 25.25 4.53 6.92
CA ARG A 72 26.32 5.54 6.82
C ARG A 72 26.34 6.44 8.05
N PHE A 73 27.49 6.49 8.72
CA PHE A 73 27.78 7.35 9.88
C PHE A 73 29.00 8.23 9.58
N VAL A 74 29.07 9.39 10.22
CA VAL A 74 30.28 10.23 10.27
C VAL A 74 30.54 10.53 11.75
N ILE A 75 31.72 10.13 12.23
CA ILE A 75 32.13 10.27 13.64
C ILE A 75 33.56 10.79 13.76
N GLY A 76 34.01 11.06 14.98
CA GLY A 76 35.40 11.39 15.32
C GLY A 76 35.62 11.26 16.82
N PHE A 77 36.85 11.53 17.29
CA PHE A 77 37.23 11.43 18.70
C PHE A 77 37.83 12.76 19.17
N THR A 78 37.25 13.37 20.21
CA THR A 78 37.76 14.62 20.82
C THR A 78 39.06 14.39 21.58
N ASP A 79 39.78 15.46 21.92
CA ASP A 79 41.05 15.40 22.66
C ASP A 79 40.92 14.77 24.07
N ASN A 80 42.03 14.23 24.58
CA ASN A 80 42.16 13.44 25.80
C ASN A 80 43.58 13.59 26.40
N THR A 81 43.69 13.99 27.67
CA THR A 81 44.98 13.93 28.40
C THR A 81 45.27 12.60 29.07
N ASP A 82 46.51 12.11 28.90
CA ASP A 82 47.43 11.91 30.03
C ASP A 82 48.88 11.70 29.52
N GLU A 83 49.88 11.86 30.39
CA GLU A 83 51.28 11.54 30.12
C GLU A 83 51.51 10.05 29.76
N SER A 84 50.63 9.15 30.22
CA SER A 84 50.72 7.69 30.02
C SER A 84 50.26 7.15 28.65
N SER A 85 50.27 7.98 27.60
CA SER A 85 49.78 7.72 26.22
C SER A 85 50.02 6.33 25.57
N HIS A 86 50.99 5.54 26.05
CA HIS A 86 51.39 4.23 25.49
C HIS A 86 50.31 3.13 25.52
N THR A 87 49.22 3.28 26.28
CA THR A 87 48.16 2.24 26.35
C THR A 87 46.83 2.66 25.72
N ARG A 88 46.76 3.89 25.20
CA ARG A 88 45.61 4.46 24.48
C ARG A 88 45.27 3.67 23.22
N LYS A 89 43.98 3.45 23.00
CA LYS A 89 43.38 2.74 21.86
C LYS A 89 42.04 3.40 21.51
N LEU A 90 41.74 3.51 20.22
CA LEU A 90 40.45 4.01 19.75
C LEU A 90 39.68 2.84 19.12
N TYR A 91 38.48 2.57 19.62
CA TYR A 91 37.64 1.51 19.08
C TYR A 91 36.40 2.05 18.39
N ILE A 92 36.05 1.41 17.27
CA ILE A 92 34.73 1.53 16.66
C ILE A 92 34.08 0.16 16.76
N LEU A 93 32.89 0.13 17.35
CA LEU A 93 32.10 -1.09 17.56
C LEU A 93 30.84 -1.00 16.70
N VAL A 94 30.56 -2.06 15.95
CA VAL A 94 29.43 -2.09 15.00
C VAL A 94 28.61 -3.35 15.24
N VAL A 95 27.29 -3.19 15.43
CA VAL A 95 26.33 -4.27 15.72
C VAL A 95 25.34 -4.38 14.56
N ALA A 96 25.20 -5.58 13.98
CA ALA A 96 24.44 -5.79 12.76
C ALA A 96 23.05 -6.40 13.01
N PHE A 97 21.99 -5.71 12.57
CA PHE A 97 20.61 -6.17 12.73
C PHE A 97 20.11 -7.08 11.60
N SER A 98 20.94 -7.32 10.58
CA SER A 98 20.58 -8.18 9.45
C SER A 98 20.65 -9.66 9.82
N ASN A 99 19.74 -10.44 9.22
CA ASN A 99 19.82 -11.90 9.16
C ASN A 99 20.78 -12.41 8.06
N LYS A 100 21.46 -11.51 7.34
CA LYS A 100 22.53 -11.79 6.38
C LYS A 100 23.85 -11.18 6.84
N GLN A 101 24.95 -11.65 6.25
CA GLN A 101 26.27 -11.03 6.44
C GLN A 101 26.25 -9.54 6.06
N THR A 102 26.86 -8.70 6.90
CA THR A 102 26.91 -7.26 6.73
C THR A 102 28.35 -6.82 6.50
N SER A 103 28.68 -6.42 5.27
CA SER A 103 29.99 -5.84 4.96
C SER A 103 30.05 -4.41 5.48
N VAL A 104 31.13 -4.08 6.20
CA VAL A 104 31.36 -2.75 6.78
C VAL A 104 32.73 -2.24 6.34
N THR A 105 32.79 -0.94 6.03
CA THR A 105 34.02 -0.19 5.74
C THR A 105 34.11 0.99 6.69
N ILE A 106 35.27 1.14 7.32
CA ILE A 106 35.64 2.28 8.16
C ILE A 106 36.77 3.01 7.45
N SER A 107 36.68 4.34 7.31
CA SER A 107 37.66 5.12 6.53
C SER A 107 37.81 6.55 7.04
N SER A 108 39.00 7.13 6.91
CA SER A 108 39.27 8.55 7.17
C SER A 108 40.10 9.17 6.04
N LYS A 109 39.98 10.50 5.84
CA LYS A 109 40.84 11.24 4.90
C LYS A 109 42.23 11.52 5.48
N PHE A 110 42.43 11.39 6.81
CA PHE A 110 43.70 11.60 7.49
C PHE A 110 44.76 10.56 7.09
N GLN A 111 46.03 10.97 7.05
CA GLN A 111 47.15 10.11 6.71
C GLN A 111 47.90 9.63 7.95
N VAL A 112 48.04 8.32 8.09
CA VAL A 112 48.85 7.65 9.12
C VAL A 112 50.01 6.97 8.41
N ASP A 113 51.24 7.25 8.86
CA ASP A 113 52.51 6.86 8.18
C ASP A 113 52.59 7.22 6.68
N GLY A 114 51.73 8.12 6.20
CA GLY A 114 51.64 8.58 4.81
C GLY A 114 50.48 7.99 3.99
N GLU A 115 49.78 6.97 4.49
CA GLU A 115 48.64 6.34 3.83
C GLU A 115 47.30 6.72 4.51
N GLN A 116 46.20 6.72 3.75
CA GLN A 116 44.88 7.00 4.33
C GLN A 116 44.34 5.78 5.08
N PHE A 117 43.83 5.98 6.30
CA PHE A 117 43.28 4.87 7.07
C PHE A 117 41.96 4.36 6.44
N GLN A 118 41.96 3.10 6.03
CA GLN A 118 40.75 2.35 5.68
C GLN A 118 40.86 0.89 6.16
N GLU A 119 39.83 0.41 6.85
CA GLU A 119 39.63 -1.01 7.15
C GLU A 119 38.28 -1.47 6.59
N SER A 120 38.18 -2.74 6.18
CA SER A 120 36.91 -3.34 5.74
C SER A 120 36.82 -4.79 6.19
N PHE A 121 35.65 -5.17 6.69
CA PHE A 121 35.37 -6.48 7.27
C PHE A 121 33.91 -6.89 7.04
N VAL A 122 33.60 -8.16 7.33
CA VAL A 122 32.23 -8.68 7.32
C VAL A 122 31.83 -9.02 8.74
N ILE A 123 30.62 -8.62 9.12
CA ILE A 123 29.93 -9.05 10.34
C ILE A 123 28.97 -10.16 9.96
N GLU A 124 28.94 -11.25 10.73
CA GLU A 124 27.96 -12.32 10.56
C GLU A 124 26.52 -11.86 10.89
N ALA A 125 25.52 -12.63 10.46
CA ALA A 125 24.11 -12.37 10.73
C ALA A 125 23.83 -12.22 12.25
N GLY A 126 23.25 -11.10 12.67
CA GLY A 126 23.02 -10.77 14.09
C GLY A 126 24.30 -10.54 14.91
N GLY A 127 25.47 -10.50 14.28
CA GLY A 127 26.77 -10.38 14.94
C GLY A 127 27.21 -8.95 15.22
N PHE A 128 28.47 -8.82 15.63
CA PHE A 128 29.15 -7.55 15.83
C PHE A 128 30.63 -7.61 15.42
N ARG A 129 31.27 -6.44 15.37
CA ARG A 129 32.72 -6.32 15.27
C ARG A 129 33.21 -5.11 16.07
N ARG A 130 34.18 -5.33 16.96
CA ARG A 130 35.08 -4.26 17.44
C ARG A 130 36.25 -4.13 16.47
N THR A 131 36.59 -2.90 16.13
CA THR A 131 37.70 -2.52 15.25
C THR A 131 38.58 -1.52 15.98
N ASN A 132 39.90 -1.65 15.90
CA ASN A 132 40.85 -0.72 16.51
C ASN A 132 41.37 0.24 15.45
N VAL A 133 41.12 1.54 15.59
CA VAL A 133 41.56 2.56 14.64
C VAL A 133 42.84 3.28 15.15
N PRO A 134 43.66 3.88 14.26
CA PRO A 134 44.87 4.58 14.65
C PRO A 134 44.61 5.70 15.66
N VAL A 135 45.45 5.79 16.70
CA VAL A 135 45.28 6.76 17.80
C VAL A 135 45.48 8.21 17.34
N GLU A 136 46.16 8.40 16.22
CA GLU A 136 46.40 9.66 15.54
C GLU A 136 45.10 10.32 15.02
N LEU A 137 43.99 9.56 14.96
CA LEU A 137 42.65 10.06 14.62
C LEU A 137 41.95 10.80 15.78
N ILE A 138 42.56 10.86 16.98
CA ILE A 138 42.10 11.76 18.05
C ILE A 138 42.46 13.21 17.71
N MET A 139 41.55 14.16 17.95
CA MET A 139 41.87 15.58 17.84
C MET A 139 42.87 15.99 18.93
N ASN A 140 43.66 17.04 18.71
CA ASN A 140 44.66 17.55 19.66
C ASN A 140 44.61 19.09 19.72
N GLY A 141 44.22 19.63 20.86
CA GLY A 141 44.08 21.06 21.07
C GLY A 141 43.01 21.71 20.19
N ASN A 142 43.24 22.99 19.84
CA ASN A 142 42.43 23.69 18.85
C ASN A 142 42.97 23.36 17.44
N GLU A 143 42.36 22.36 16.78
CA GLU A 143 42.85 21.75 15.54
C GLU A 143 41.81 21.76 14.41
N ARG A 144 42.28 21.93 13.18
CA ARG A 144 41.55 21.66 11.93
C ARG A 144 42.29 20.55 11.18
N SER A 145 41.67 19.38 10.97
CA SER A 145 42.30 18.29 10.22
C SER A 145 41.31 17.26 9.67
N MET A 146 41.80 16.37 8.79
CA MET A 146 41.00 15.38 8.05
C MET A 146 40.65 14.12 8.85
N LYS A 147 40.66 14.19 10.20
CA LYS A 147 40.49 13.06 11.13
C LYS A 147 39.06 12.53 11.24
N GLY A 148 38.09 13.12 10.55
CA GLY A 148 36.72 12.60 10.47
C GLY A 148 36.70 11.18 9.91
N ILE A 149 35.84 10.31 10.48
CA ILE A 149 35.74 8.90 10.14
C ILE A 149 34.37 8.62 9.53
N GLU A 150 34.33 8.06 8.32
CA GLU A 150 33.11 7.57 7.67
C GLU A 150 32.99 6.05 7.88
N ILE A 151 31.88 5.61 8.47
CA ILE A 151 31.49 4.19 8.56
C ILE A 151 30.41 3.94 7.52
N ARG A 152 30.57 2.91 6.69
CA ARG A 152 29.60 2.45 5.68
C ARG A 152 29.26 0.99 5.91
N ALA A 153 28.00 0.61 5.76
CA ALA A 153 27.52 -0.77 5.90
C ALA A 153 26.54 -1.15 4.78
N SER A 154 26.54 -2.42 4.35
CA SER A 154 25.57 -2.95 3.37
C SER A 154 24.13 -2.99 3.93
N SER A 155 24.02 -3.24 5.23
CA SER A 155 22.79 -3.41 6.00
C SER A 155 22.69 -2.35 7.10
N GLU A 156 21.54 -2.25 7.76
CA GLU A 156 21.43 -1.42 8.95
C GLU A 156 22.26 -1.98 10.12
N VAL A 157 23.07 -1.10 10.70
CA VAL A 157 23.87 -1.35 11.91
C VAL A 157 23.60 -0.27 12.95
N SER A 158 23.92 -0.56 14.21
CA SER A 158 24.31 0.48 15.19
C SER A 158 25.82 0.62 15.13
N ALA A 159 26.33 1.83 15.31
CA ALA A 159 27.75 2.11 15.47
C ALA A 159 28.00 2.81 16.82
N TYR A 160 29.15 2.56 17.44
CA TYR A 160 29.58 3.19 18.68
C TYR A 160 31.06 3.55 18.56
N GLY A 161 31.46 4.70 19.10
CA GLY A 161 32.86 5.02 19.36
C GLY A 161 33.19 4.76 20.82
N LEU A 162 34.42 4.33 21.11
CA LEU A 162 34.92 4.12 22.47
C LEU A 162 36.39 4.55 22.52
N ILE A 163 36.68 5.57 23.35
CA ILE A 163 38.05 5.95 23.70
C ILE A 163 38.46 5.09 24.89
N TYR A 164 39.58 4.38 24.78
CA TYR A 164 40.11 3.55 25.87
C TYR A 164 41.58 3.89 26.14
N GLN A 165 41.93 4.04 27.40
CA GLN A 165 43.29 4.07 27.94
C GLN A 165 43.21 3.54 29.39
N ASP A 166 44.30 3.03 29.95
CA ASP A 166 44.28 2.63 31.36
C ASP A 166 43.92 3.84 32.23
N TYR A 167 42.91 3.68 33.10
CA TYR A 167 42.42 4.72 34.00
C TYR A 167 41.74 5.92 33.32
N THR A 168 41.33 5.81 32.05
CA THR A 168 40.33 6.70 31.44
C THR A 168 39.63 6.04 30.25
N THR A 169 38.30 6.00 30.28
CA THR A 169 37.48 5.43 29.19
C THR A 169 36.13 6.14 29.11
N ASP A 170 35.64 6.39 27.90
CA ASP A 170 34.23 6.73 27.65
C ASP A 170 33.84 6.38 26.21
N GLY A 171 32.54 6.31 25.92
CA GLY A 171 32.04 5.94 24.60
C GLY A 171 30.69 6.56 24.26
N PHE A 172 30.38 6.61 22.96
CA PHE A 172 29.24 7.34 22.42
C PHE A 172 28.42 6.54 21.41
N LEU A 173 27.14 6.91 21.27
CA LEU A 173 26.27 6.36 20.23
C LEU A 173 26.52 7.05 18.90
N GLY A 174 26.83 6.28 17.86
CA GLY A 174 26.92 6.76 16.49
C GLY A 174 25.56 7.20 15.94
N ILE A 175 25.42 8.46 15.56
CA ILE A 175 24.21 9.00 14.92
C ILE A 175 24.32 8.84 13.38
N PRO A 176 23.40 8.13 12.72
CA PRO A 176 23.48 7.89 11.29
C PRO A 176 23.15 9.16 10.48
N THR A 177 23.76 9.29 9.30
CA THR A 177 23.79 10.54 8.51
C THR A 177 22.42 11.05 8.05
N ASN A 178 21.40 10.19 7.96
CA ASN A 178 20.00 10.57 7.70
C ASN A 178 19.32 11.25 8.91
N ASN A 179 19.79 10.99 10.13
CA ASN A 179 19.25 11.57 11.36
C ASN A 179 20.02 12.81 11.85
N LEU A 180 21.23 13.07 11.31
CA LEU A 180 21.97 14.32 11.50
C LEU A 180 21.18 15.56 11.02
N GLY A 181 21.61 16.75 11.44
CA GLY A 181 20.90 18.01 11.20
C GLY A 181 21.84 19.17 10.93
N MET A 182 21.29 20.39 11.01
CA MET A 182 22.02 21.64 10.75
C MET A 182 22.15 22.56 11.97
N GLN A 183 21.58 22.16 13.12
CA GLN A 183 21.46 22.96 14.34
C GLN A 183 21.72 22.07 15.55
N TYR A 184 22.67 22.47 16.39
CA TYR A 184 23.12 21.76 17.60
C TYR A 184 23.44 22.78 18.70
N VAL A 185 23.51 22.31 19.95
CA VAL A 185 24.00 23.10 21.09
C VAL A 185 24.99 22.22 21.85
N ALA A 186 26.21 22.71 22.07
CA ALA A 186 27.23 21.98 22.82
C ALA A 186 26.80 21.79 24.28
N VAL A 187 27.12 20.64 24.87
CA VAL A 187 26.88 20.36 26.30
C VAL A 187 28.10 19.64 26.88
N THR A 188 28.64 20.15 27.97
CA THR A 188 29.91 19.70 28.55
C THR A 188 29.82 19.67 30.08
N PRO A 189 30.30 18.61 30.78
CA PRO A 189 30.38 18.62 32.25
C PRO A 189 31.12 19.82 32.85
N THR A 190 30.52 20.41 33.90
CA THR A 190 31.04 21.61 34.57
C THR A 190 32.19 21.30 35.53
N GLN A 191 32.31 20.05 35.99
CA GLN A 191 33.38 19.59 36.88
C GLN A 191 34.63 19.09 36.10
N GLY A 192 34.95 19.78 35.00
CA GLY A 192 36.18 19.58 34.25
C GLY A 192 37.41 19.98 35.08
N LEU A 193 38.46 19.17 35.06
CA LEU A 193 39.80 19.64 35.46
C LEU A 193 40.49 20.38 34.31
N LEU A 194 40.11 20.05 33.09
CA LEU A 194 40.63 20.60 31.84
C LEU A 194 39.48 21.17 30.98
N PRO A 195 39.77 21.96 29.94
CA PRO A 195 38.76 22.71 29.20
C PRO A 195 37.60 21.87 28.67
N SER A 196 36.43 22.51 28.66
CA SER A 196 35.29 22.04 27.87
C SER A 196 35.59 22.18 26.38
N GLN A 197 35.04 21.29 25.55
CA GLN A 197 35.42 21.18 24.14
C GLN A 197 34.28 20.69 23.25
N PHE A 198 34.34 21.05 21.97
CA PHE A 198 33.45 20.54 20.94
C PHE A 198 34.16 20.32 19.60
N SER A 199 33.59 19.47 18.73
CA SER A 199 34.06 19.27 17.36
C SER A 199 32.91 19.37 16.36
N VAL A 200 33.15 19.97 15.21
CA VAL A 200 32.23 19.95 14.05
C VAL A 200 32.89 19.22 12.89
N ILE A 201 32.22 18.21 12.33
CA ILE A 201 32.74 17.36 11.25
C ILE A 201 31.81 17.44 10.03
N GLY A 202 32.36 17.78 8.87
CA GLY A 202 31.59 17.90 7.62
C GLY A 202 31.17 16.53 7.06
N THR A 203 29.89 16.36 6.70
CA THR A 203 29.43 15.16 5.98
C THR A 203 29.48 15.30 4.45
N GLU A 204 29.69 16.53 3.99
CA GLU A 204 29.77 17.03 2.61
C GLU A 204 30.79 18.16 2.53
N ASP A 205 31.40 18.34 1.36
CA ASP A 205 32.36 19.41 1.11
C ASP A 205 31.68 20.80 1.04
N SER A 206 32.43 21.85 1.40
CA SER A 206 32.02 23.25 1.48
C SER A 206 30.81 23.51 2.37
N THR A 207 30.79 22.90 3.56
CA THR A 207 29.78 23.16 4.59
C THR A 207 30.14 24.43 5.38
N SER A 208 29.26 25.43 5.36
CA SER A 208 29.42 26.65 6.18
C SER A 208 28.95 26.39 7.60
N VAL A 209 29.73 26.85 8.58
CA VAL A 209 29.48 26.73 10.01
C VAL A 209 29.53 28.09 10.68
N GLN A 210 28.58 28.34 11.59
CA GLN A 210 28.59 29.46 12.53
C GLN A 210 28.38 28.91 13.94
N VAL A 211 29.13 29.43 14.92
CA VAL A 211 29.01 29.03 16.32
C VAL A 211 28.90 30.27 17.20
N THR A 212 27.75 30.46 17.86
CA THR A 212 27.59 31.47 18.92
C THR A 212 28.13 30.88 20.21
N LEU A 213 29.16 31.50 20.78
CA LEU A 213 29.92 30.95 21.91
C LEU A 213 29.34 31.36 23.27
N GLN A 214 29.38 30.47 24.26
CA GLN A 214 29.07 30.80 25.67
C GLN A 214 30.31 30.97 26.56
N GLY A 215 31.47 30.50 26.11
CA GLY A 215 32.75 30.64 26.80
C GLY A 215 33.83 31.21 25.87
N THR A 216 34.94 31.67 26.44
CA THR A 216 36.07 32.22 25.67
C THR A 216 36.84 31.08 25.00
N VAL A 217 37.16 31.20 23.70
CA VAL A 217 37.99 30.24 22.94
C VAL A 217 39.14 30.94 22.24
N THR A 218 40.11 30.20 21.72
CA THR A 218 41.15 30.75 20.83
C THR A 218 41.32 29.84 19.61
N PHE A 219 40.99 30.37 18.44
CA PHE A 219 40.93 29.63 17.17
C PHE A 219 41.67 30.39 16.07
N GLU A 220 42.49 29.67 15.28
CA GLU A 220 43.32 30.24 14.19
C GLU A 220 44.13 31.50 14.61
N GLY A 221 44.56 31.56 15.88
CA GLY A 221 45.35 32.66 16.46
C GLY A 221 44.53 33.87 16.94
N GLN A 222 43.20 33.83 16.87
CA GLN A 222 42.30 34.89 17.38
C GLN A 222 41.52 34.39 18.61
N THR A 223 41.33 35.27 19.60
CA THR A 223 40.51 34.98 20.78
C THR A 223 39.10 35.51 20.57
N TYR A 224 38.11 34.64 20.77
CA TYR A 224 36.68 34.94 20.72
C TYR A 224 36.10 34.78 22.12
N ASN A 225 35.23 35.70 22.53
CA ASN A 225 34.65 35.77 23.87
C ASN A 225 33.25 35.15 23.90
N ALA A 226 32.69 34.96 25.10
CA ALA A 226 31.28 34.63 25.25
C ALA A 226 30.40 35.70 24.55
N GLY A 227 29.45 35.25 23.72
CA GLY A 227 28.60 36.08 22.87
C GLY A 227 29.14 36.34 21.46
N ASP A 228 30.43 36.10 21.18
CA ASP A 228 30.97 36.23 19.82
C ASP A 228 30.51 35.08 18.91
N VAL A 229 30.39 35.36 17.61
CA VAL A 229 30.02 34.36 16.58
C VAL A 229 31.27 33.98 15.78
N LEU A 230 31.80 32.79 16.05
CA LEU A 230 32.84 32.19 15.24
C LEU A 230 32.24 31.65 13.93
N SER A 231 32.92 31.84 12.79
CA SER A 231 32.44 31.37 11.47
C SER A 231 33.56 30.73 10.68
N PHE A 232 33.31 29.55 10.09
CA PHE A 232 34.27 28.82 9.27
C PHE A 232 33.59 27.93 8.23
N ILE A 233 34.38 27.38 7.30
CA ILE A 233 33.96 26.31 6.38
C ILE A 233 34.59 25.00 6.85
N VAL A 234 33.89 23.89 6.64
CA VAL A 234 34.36 22.51 6.87
C VAL A 234 34.05 21.62 5.65
N ASP A 235 35.02 20.84 5.19
CA ASP A 235 34.87 19.89 4.08
C ASP A 235 34.47 18.47 4.54
N LYS A 236 34.15 17.55 3.61
CA LYS A 236 33.72 16.19 3.95
C LYS A 236 34.83 15.45 4.70
N LEU A 237 34.55 14.95 5.91
CA LEU A 237 35.50 14.32 6.85
C LEU A 237 36.64 15.23 7.34
N GLU A 238 36.57 16.54 7.05
CA GLU A 238 37.32 17.50 7.85
C GLU A 238 36.61 17.68 9.20
N ALA A 239 37.40 17.75 10.27
CA ALA A 239 36.99 18.02 11.63
C ALA A 239 37.64 19.32 12.10
N VAL A 240 36.84 20.19 12.73
CA VAL A 240 37.30 21.41 13.40
C VAL A 240 37.01 21.23 14.89
N HIS A 241 38.05 21.13 15.70
CA HIS A 241 38.01 20.95 17.15
C HIS A 241 38.37 22.25 17.87
N ILE A 242 37.59 22.59 18.89
CA ILE A 242 37.70 23.84 19.62
C ILE A 242 37.55 23.56 21.12
N GLN A 243 38.45 24.13 21.91
CA GLN A 243 38.50 24.03 23.36
C GLN A 243 38.28 25.40 24.01
N GLY A 244 37.77 25.40 25.23
CA GLY A 244 37.78 26.56 26.10
C GLY A 244 39.21 27.08 26.29
N ARG A 245 39.38 28.40 26.32
CA ARG A 245 40.69 29.08 26.45
C ARG A 245 41.47 28.64 27.70
N ASP A 246 40.75 28.30 28.76
CA ASP A 246 41.25 27.83 30.04
C ASP A 246 40.17 27.00 30.74
N THR A 247 40.53 26.39 31.87
CA THR A 247 39.68 25.46 32.62
C THR A 247 38.47 26.13 33.30
N ALA A 248 38.35 27.46 33.23
CA ALA A 248 37.19 28.20 33.76
C ALA A 248 36.15 28.54 32.68
N GLN A 249 36.36 28.12 31.42
CA GLN A 249 35.40 28.31 30.34
C GLN A 249 34.51 27.06 30.19
N ASP A 250 33.23 27.17 30.49
CA ASP A 250 32.20 26.20 30.08
C ASP A 250 31.66 26.61 28.70
N LEU A 251 31.72 25.70 27.73
CA LEU A 251 31.19 25.88 26.37
C LEU A 251 29.77 25.33 26.22
N THR A 252 29.18 24.75 27.28
CA THR A 252 27.75 24.39 27.33
C THR A 252 26.89 25.56 26.88
N GLY A 253 25.92 25.28 26.01
CA GLY A 253 25.04 26.30 25.47
C GLY A 253 25.54 26.99 24.20
N SER A 254 26.78 26.71 23.76
CA SER A 254 27.31 27.25 22.50
C SER A 254 26.54 26.67 21.31
N ILE A 255 25.95 27.53 20.49
CA ILE A 255 24.97 27.15 19.45
C ILE A 255 25.67 27.01 18.10
N VAL A 256 25.68 25.81 17.54
CA VAL A 256 26.23 25.50 16.21
C VAL A 256 25.11 25.55 15.17
N GLN A 257 25.29 26.34 14.11
CA GLN A 257 24.38 26.47 12.97
C GLN A 257 25.14 26.28 11.65
N THR A 258 24.50 25.65 10.66
CA THR A 258 25.15 25.23 9.40
C THR A 258 24.20 25.28 8.20
N ASN A 259 24.74 25.19 6.98
CA ASN A 259 23.96 25.14 5.73
C ASN A 259 23.79 23.72 5.13
N LYS A 260 24.45 22.71 5.73
CA LYS A 260 24.45 21.30 5.31
C LYS A 260 24.54 20.41 6.55
N LEU A 261 24.35 19.10 6.40
CA LEU A 261 24.43 18.17 7.53
C LEU A 261 25.87 18.05 8.05
N VAL A 262 26.04 18.19 9.37
CA VAL A 262 27.30 17.98 10.10
C VAL A 262 27.12 16.93 11.19
N SER A 263 28.23 16.34 11.64
CA SER A 263 28.28 15.75 12.98
C SER A 263 28.82 16.77 13.97
N VAL A 264 28.28 16.78 15.19
CA VAL A 264 28.78 17.60 16.31
C VAL A 264 29.03 16.71 17.51
N PHE A 265 30.20 16.88 18.13
CA PHE A 265 30.61 16.22 19.37
C PHE A 265 30.85 17.27 20.45
N SER A 266 30.61 16.94 21.71
CA SER A 266 31.09 17.76 22.84
C SER A 266 31.43 16.94 24.07
N GLY A 267 32.26 17.52 24.94
CA GLY A 267 32.71 16.93 26.20
C GLY A 267 33.80 17.79 26.86
N ASN A 268 34.75 17.16 27.54
CA ASN A 268 35.91 17.82 28.14
C ASN A 268 37.16 16.97 27.91
N GLU A 269 38.32 17.63 27.85
CA GLU A 269 39.63 16.98 27.74
C GLU A 269 39.89 16.03 28.94
N CYS A 270 39.48 16.44 30.15
CA CYS A 270 39.31 15.59 31.33
C CYS A 270 38.28 16.16 32.34
N VAL A 271 37.44 15.27 32.89
CA VAL A 271 36.53 15.48 34.02
C VAL A 271 37.02 14.66 35.22
N ARG A 272 36.87 15.18 36.45
CA ARG A 272 37.23 14.42 37.66
C ARG A 272 36.29 14.71 38.83
N GLN A 273 35.73 13.64 39.38
CA GLN A 273 35.06 13.66 40.68
C GLN A 273 36.05 13.35 41.82
N SER A 274 35.76 13.84 43.02
CA SER A 274 36.56 13.58 44.23
C SER A 274 36.66 12.08 44.55
N GLY A 275 37.75 11.43 44.12
CA GLY A 275 38.05 10.01 44.32
C GLY A 275 38.32 9.22 43.04
N SER A 276 37.88 9.74 41.88
CA SER A 276 38.06 9.15 40.54
C SER A 276 39.43 9.42 39.91
N ALA A 277 39.68 8.86 38.72
CA ALA A 277 40.79 9.16 37.82
C ALA A 277 40.62 10.53 37.11
N CYS A 278 40.99 10.64 35.83
CA CYS A 278 40.91 11.87 35.02
C CYS A 278 40.33 11.51 33.66
N ASP A 279 39.00 11.55 33.56
CA ASP A 279 38.29 10.89 32.48
C ASP A 279 37.94 11.83 31.34
N THR A 280 38.40 11.52 30.13
CA THR A 280 37.85 12.14 28.93
C THR A 280 36.40 11.71 28.75
N VAL A 281 35.52 12.69 28.54
CA VAL A 281 34.11 12.47 28.20
C VAL A 281 33.83 12.97 26.80
N THR A 282 33.00 12.25 26.04
CA THR A 282 32.67 12.61 24.65
C THR A 282 31.36 11.97 24.21
N GLU A 283 30.39 12.76 23.75
CA GLU A 283 29.14 12.26 23.15
C GLU A 283 28.94 12.82 21.74
N GLN A 284 28.35 12.02 20.84
CA GLN A 284 27.86 12.51 19.55
C GLN A 284 26.44 13.07 19.73
N LEU A 285 26.30 14.39 19.66
CA LEU A 285 25.05 15.06 19.95
C LEU A 285 23.97 14.77 18.89
N VAL A 286 22.70 14.65 19.31
CA VAL A 286 21.57 14.72 18.37
C VAL A 286 21.20 16.17 18.04
N PRO A 287 20.84 16.47 16.78
CA PRO A 287 20.47 17.82 16.36
C PRO A 287 19.16 18.28 17.02
N VAL A 288 18.98 19.60 17.13
CA VAL A 288 17.79 20.28 17.70
C VAL A 288 16.47 19.84 17.03
N LYS A 289 16.51 19.41 15.76
CA LYS A 289 15.33 18.84 15.08
C LYS A 289 14.80 17.57 15.80
N SER A 290 15.69 16.85 16.49
CA SER A 290 15.52 15.53 17.11
C SER A 290 15.48 15.56 18.65
N TRP A 291 15.23 16.72 19.25
CA TRP A 291 15.06 16.87 20.70
C TRP A 291 13.62 16.55 21.14
N GLY A 292 13.44 16.08 22.38
CA GLY A 292 12.13 15.69 22.97
C GLY A 292 11.76 16.51 24.20
N GLN A 293 10.59 16.28 24.79
CA GLN A 293 10.03 17.09 25.90
C GLN A 293 10.03 16.41 27.27
N LYS A 294 10.39 15.13 27.35
CA LYS A 294 10.29 14.32 28.57
C LYS A 294 11.47 13.40 28.67
N HIS A 295 12.28 13.52 29.71
CA HIS A 295 13.46 12.69 29.91
C HIS A 295 13.28 11.93 31.23
N ILE A 296 13.29 10.60 31.17
CA ILE A 296 13.21 9.75 32.36
C ILE A 296 14.64 9.47 32.81
N TYR A 297 14.99 9.96 33.99
CA TYR A 297 16.27 9.66 34.62
C TYR A 297 16.15 8.42 35.50
N THR A 298 17.26 7.69 35.61
CA THR A 298 17.36 6.42 36.34
C THR A 298 18.70 6.33 37.03
N ALA A 299 18.73 5.60 38.14
CA ALA A 299 19.95 5.26 38.86
C ALA A 299 19.91 3.76 39.21
N ALA A 300 21.07 3.15 39.45
CA ALA A 300 21.14 1.70 39.65
C ALA A 300 20.52 1.24 40.99
N ARG A 301 20.35 2.19 41.93
CA ARG A 301 19.57 2.08 43.17
C ARG A 301 18.88 3.39 43.48
N ASP A 302 17.89 3.34 44.36
CA ASP A 302 17.12 4.52 44.80
C ASP A 302 17.99 5.55 45.56
N ASP A 303 19.14 5.12 46.11
CA ASP A 303 20.11 5.97 46.82
C ASP A 303 21.32 6.43 45.97
N ASP A 304 21.45 5.96 44.73
CA ASP A 304 22.47 6.48 43.79
C ASP A 304 22.10 7.87 43.29
N GLY A 305 23.03 8.83 43.38
CA GLY A 305 22.93 10.17 42.83
C GLY A 305 23.82 10.35 41.59
N ASN A 306 23.26 10.92 40.53
CA ASN A 306 23.98 11.28 39.30
C ASN A 306 23.73 12.75 38.93
N ASN A 307 24.66 13.36 38.18
CA ASN A 307 24.54 14.77 37.78
C ASN A 307 23.90 14.87 36.40
N TYR A 308 23.07 15.88 36.18
CA TYR A 308 22.34 16.05 34.94
C TYR A 308 22.39 17.51 34.47
N LYS A 309 22.50 17.70 33.15
CA LYS A 309 22.31 18.99 32.46
C LYS A 309 21.08 18.92 31.56
N VAL A 310 20.29 20.00 31.53
CA VAL A 310 19.15 20.16 30.61
C VAL A 310 19.29 21.49 29.89
N VAL A 311 19.52 21.48 28.57
CA VAL A 311 19.78 22.69 27.76
C VAL A 311 18.61 23.03 26.85
N ALA A 312 18.35 24.32 26.68
CA ALA A 312 17.33 24.86 25.78
C ALA A 312 17.92 25.46 24.49
N TYR A 313 17.17 25.35 23.39
CA TYR A 313 17.45 26.08 22.13
C TYR A 313 16.34 27.10 21.80
N LEU A 314 15.15 26.93 22.38
CA LEU A 314 13.99 27.79 22.11
C LEU A 314 13.80 28.76 23.27
N SER A 315 13.62 30.04 22.95
CA SER A 315 13.34 31.10 23.93
C SER A 315 12.13 30.78 24.79
N GLY A 316 12.19 31.10 26.10
CA GLY A 316 11.15 30.80 27.08
C GLY A 316 10.84 29.31 27.19
N THR A 317 11.85 28.47 27.41
CA THR A 317 11.70 27.04 27.70
C THR A 317 11.63 26.83 29.22
N ILE A 318 10.43 26.61 29.73
CA ILE A 318 10.23 26.17 31.12
C ILE A 318 10.58 24.68 31.23
N VAL A 319 11.34 24.31 32.27
CA VAL A 319 11.74 22.95 32.65
C VAL A 319 11.30 22.67 34.10
N THR A 320 10.58 21.56 34.29
CA THR A 320 10.02 21.09 35.56
C THR A 320 10.74 19.79 35.98
N ILE A 321 11.27 19.78 37.21
CA ILE A 321 12.10 18.70 37.76
C ILE A 321 11.53 18.30 39.15
N PRO A 322 11.40 17.00 39.47
CA PRO A 322 10.79 16.57 40.74
C PRO A 322 11.48 17.17 41.97
N GLY A 323 10.70 17.84 42.83
CA GLY A 323 11.19 18.47 44.07
C GLY A 323 11.93 19.80 43.90
N ILE A 324 12.13 20.29 42.67
CA ILE A 324 12.79 21.56 42.35
C ILE A 324 11.76 22.54 41.79
N GLN A 325 11.94 23.84 42.03
CA GLN A 325 11.11 24.89 41.41
C GLN A 325 11.34 24.94 39.89
N ASP A 326 10.29 25.20 39.11
CA ASP A 326 10.38 25.36 37.66
C ASP A 326 11.47 26.36 37.25
N GLN A 327 12.30 25.94 36.29
CA GLN A 327 13.38 26.75 35.70
C GLN A 327 12.90 27.32 34.37
N SER A 328 13.27 28.57 34.03
CA SER A 328 13.01 29.15 32.71
C SER A 328 14.33 29.39 32.01
N LEU A 329 14.48 28.86 30.80
CA LEU A 329 15.72 28.86 30.01
C LEU A 329 15.51 29.50 28.64
N GLU A 330 16.41 30.40 28.26
CA GLU A 330 16.56 31.00 26.93
C GLU A 330 17.54 30.19 26.04
N PRO A 331 17.74 30.53 24.75
CA PRO A 331 18.58 29.73 23.85
C PRO A 331 20.03 29.67 24.30
N GLY A 332 20.53 28.46 24.55
CA GLY A 332 21.86 28.21 25.11
C GLY A 332 21.91 28.22 26.63
N GLU A 333 20.86 28.65 27.33
CA GLU A 333 20.78 28.47 28.78
C GLU A 333 20.47 27.02 29.15
N PHE A 334 20.96 26.61 30.32
CA PHE A 334 20.80 25.25 30.83
C PHE A 334 20.54 25.25 32.35
N TRP A 335 19.83 24.22 32.81
CA TRP A 335 19.84 23.83 34.22
C TRP A 335 20.88 22.73 34.44
N GLU A 336 21.49 22.73 35.63
CA GLU A 336 22.38 21.66 36.11
C GLU A 336 22.06 21.31 37.57
N GLY A 337 22.13 20.03 37.92
CA GLY A 337 22.06 19.57 39.30
C GLY A 337 22.19 18.06 39.45
N SER A 338 22.31 17.62 40.71
CA SER A 338 22.35 16.20 41.06
C SER A 338 20.94 15.68 41.36
N LEU A 339 20.57 14.53 40.81
CA LEU A 339 19.28 13.85 41.03
C LEU A 339 19.54 12.40 41.46
N SER A 340 18.82 11.94 42.48
CA SER A 340 18.93 10.59 43.04
C SER A 340 17.75 9.70 42.68
N GLY A 341 18.00 8.39 42.53
CA GLY A 341 16.98 7.41 42.16
C GLY A 341 16.46 7.62 40.74
N SER A 342 15.15 7.46 40.54
CA SER A 342 14.47 7.63 39.24
C SER A 342 13.41 8.73 39.26
N GLY A 343 13.06 9.24 38.08
CA GLY A 343 12.00 10.23 37.94
C GLY A 343 11.87 10.79 36.53
N LEU A 344 10.91 11.70 36.34
CA LEU A 344 10.62 12.35 35.06
C LEU A 344 10.99 13.84 35.12
N VAL A 345 11.97 14.26 34.33
CA VAL A 345 12.14 15.67 33.94
C VAL A 345 11.22 15.94 32.75
N SER A 346 10.52 17.06 32.77
CA SER A 346 9.66 17.49 31.66
C SER A 346 9.89 18.95 31.30
N SER A 347 9.81 19.26 30.02
CA SER A 347 10.03 20.58 29.47
C SER A 347 8.86 21.01 28.58
N SER A 348 8.59 22.31 28.58
CA SER A 348 7.55 22.92 27.74
C SER A 348 7.89 22.88 26.25
N LYS A 349 9.16 23.09 25.91
CA LYS A 349 9.69 23.13 24.55
C LYS A 349 10.84 22.12 24.47
N PRO A 350 11.07 21.44 23.33
CA PRO A 350 12.02 20.35 23.27
C PRO A 350 13.42 20.72 23.77
N THR A 351 14.00 19.83 24.58
CA THR A 351 15.28 19.96 25.28
C THR A 351 16.21 18.81 24.93
N LEU A 352 17.50 19.01 25.21
CA LEU A 352 18.48 17.93 25.34
C LEU A 352 18.82 17.76 26.81
N MET A 353 18.78 16.52 27.30
CA MET A 353 19.19 16.16 28.66
C MET A 353 20.38 15.22 28.59
N MET A 354 21.41 15.52 29.38
CA MET A 354 22.63 14.75 29.52
C MET A 354 22.78 14.27 30.96
N GLN A 355 23.34 13.09 31.14
CA GLN A 355 23.67 12.48 32.43
C GLN A 355 25.19 12.31 32.53
N GLN A 356 25.80 12.90 33.55
CA GLN A 356 27.13 12.54 34.01
C GLN A 356 26.99 11.47 35.11
N LEU A 357 27.59 10.30 34.88
CA LEU A 357 27.70 9.27 35.92
C LEU A 357 28.61 9.74 37.06
N ALA A 358 28.18 9.43 38.28
CA ALA A 358 28.81 9.84 39.54
C ALA A 358 28.63 8.81 40.68
N SER A 359 27.53 8.05 40.67
CA SER A 359 27.29 6.93 41.59
C SER A 359 26.59 5.77 40.90
N VAL A 360 27.10 4.55 41.15
CA VAL A 360 26.48 3.29 40.75
C VAL A 360 26.59 2.28 41.88
N ASN A 361 25.47 1.67 42.27
CA ASN A 361 25.37 0.68 43.34
C ASN A 361 25.90 1.17 44.70
N GLY A 362 25.79 2.48 44.99
CA GLY A 362 26.31 3.11 46.20
C GLY A 362 27.84 3.29 46.21
N ARG A 363 28.50 3.12 45.06
CA ARG A 363 29.93 3.38 44.84
C ARG A 363 30.07 4.65 44.00
N THR A 364 30.92 5.59 44.43
CA THR A 364 31.41 6.63 43.52
C THR A 364 32.15 5.98 42.36
N VAL A 365 31.75 6.33 41.14
CA VAL A 365 32.38 5.87 39.90
C VAL A 365 33.05 7.04 39.19
N ASP A 366 33.87 6.70 38.21
CA ASP A 366 34.65 7.65 37.43
C ASP A 366 33.73 8.26 36.33
N PRO A 367 33.89 9.54 35.91
CA PRO A 367 32.88 10.20 35.09
C PRO A 367 32.73 9.63 33.66
N SER A 368 31.49 9.55 33.19
CA SER A 368 31.12 9.26 31.79
C SER A 368 29.85 10.05 31.43
N PHE A 369 29.68 10.47 30.17
CA PHE A 369 28.67 11.46 29.78
C PHE A 369 27.68 10.96 28.72
N ILE A 370 26.47 10.63 29.18
CA ILE A 370 25.43 9.90 28.44
C ILE A 370 24.31 10.85 27.99
N GLN A 371 23.90 10.79 26.72
CA GLN A 371 22.67 11.45 26.28
C GLN A 371 21.41 10.70 26.77
N VAL A 372 20.58 11.35 27.60
CA VAL A 372 19.38 10.74 28.19
C VAL A 372 18.24 10.70 27.16
N PRO A 373 17.78 9.52 26.72
CA PRO A 373 16.73 9.41 25.73
C PRO A 373 15.42 10.02 26.23
N ALA A 374 14.77 10.83 25.39
CA ALA A 374 13.44 11.35 25.69
C ALA A 374 12.37 10.26 25.53
N GLU A 375 11.16 10.41 26.10
CA GLU A 375 10.02 9.48 25.89
C GLU A 375 9.76 9.25 24.40
N GLU A 376 9.90 10.31 23.60
CA GLU A 376 9.71 10.23 22.15
C GLU A 376 10.89 9.55 21.41
N HIS A 377 12.03 9.33 22.07
CA HIS A 377 13.16 8.54 21.55
C HIS A 377 12.98 7.03 21.75
N PHE A 378 11.90 6.57 22.38
CA PHE A 378 11.73 5.16 22.73
C PHE A 378 11.48 4.31 21.46
N GLY A 379 11.91 3.05 21.49
CA GLY A 379 11.82 2.11 20.37
C GLY A 379 11.62 0.66 20.83
N PHE A 380 11.37 -0.24 19.87
CA PHE A 380 11.01 -1.63 20.16
C PHE A 380 12.19 -2.60 20.21
N VAL A 381 13.32 -2.29 19.55
CA VAL A 381 14.47 -3.19 19.45
C VAL A 381 15.76 -2.38 19.46
N PHE A 382 16.64 -2.65 20.43
CA PHE A 382 17.98 -2.07 20.51
C PHE A 382 19.03 -3.17 20.63
N GLY A 383 20.12 -3.04 19.87
CA GLY A 383 21.22 -3.99 19.85
C GLY A 383 22.52 -3.23 20.07
N PHE A 384 23.26 -3.58 21.11
CA PHE A 384 24.43 -2.89 21.59
C PHE A 384 25.50 -3.89 22.05
N THR A 385 26.64 -3.36 22.49
CA THR A 385 27.81 -4.11 22.95
C THR A 385 28.31 -3.55 24.27
N THR A 386 29.14 -4.31 24.99
CA THR A 386 29.90 -3.85 26.17
C THR A 386 31.41 -3.85 25.89
N PRO A 387 32.24 -3.02 26.57
CA PRO A 387 33.69 -2.99 26.37
C PRO A 387 34.46 -4.24 26.86
N PRO A 388 35.61 -4.57 26.24
CA PRO A 388 36.31 -5.85 26.44
C PRO A 388 37.13 -5.97 27.72
N HIS A 389 37.93 -4.97 28.05
CA HIS A 389 38.91 -5.02 29.13
C HIS A 389 39.08 -3.64 29.76
N SER A 390 39.36 -3.65 31.05
CA SER A 390 39.67 -2.52 31.91
C SER A 390 41.18 -2.54 32.20
N GLY A 391 41.83 -1.38 32.34
CA GLY A 391 43.18 -1.27 32.89
C GLY A 391 43.23 -1.61 34.39
N GLY A 392 42.09 -1.52 35.08
CA GLY A 392 41.96 -1.79 36.51
C GLY A 392 41.92 -3.28 36.93
N ASP A 393 41.44 -4.21 36.10
CA ASP A 393 41.34 -5.64 36.44
C ASP A 393 41.41 -6.59 35.23
N SER A 394 41.99 -7.76 35.47
CA SER A 394 42.03 -8.93 34.60
C SER A 394 40.68 -9.46 34.08
N GLY A 395 39.53 -8.99 34.62
CA GLY A 395 38.19 -9.47 34.29
C GLY A 395 37.31 -8.53 33.45
N GLY A 396 37.74 -7.31 33.10
CA GLY A 396 36.93 -6.35 32.32
C GLY A 396 36.00 -5.45 33.16
N TYR A 397 34.93 -4.92 32.55
CA TYR A 397 33.97 -4.03 33.23
C TYR A 397 32.80 -4.79 33.86
N PHE A 398 32.31 -4.30 35.01
CA PHE A 398 30.98 -4.66 35.52
C PHE A 398 29.92 -3.89 34.73
N ASN A 399 29.15 -4.62 33.92
CA ASN A 399 28.24 -4.05 32.93
C ASN A 399 26.78 -4.04 33.40
N PHE A 400 26.05 -2.99 33.06
CA PHE A 400 24.66 -2.78 33.41
C PHE A 400 23.87 -2.17 32.25
N ILE A 401 22.57 -2.42 32.24
CA ILE A 401 21.60 -1.64 31.45
C ILE A 401 20.44 -1.20 32.30
N ASN A 402 19.93 0.00 32.04
CA ASN A 402 18.63 0.45 32.52
C ASN A 402 17.65 0.44 31.34
N ILE A 403 16.66 -0.47 31.41
CA ILE A 403 15.57 -0.55 30.44
C ILE A 403 14.37 0.19 31.02
N ILE A 404 13.96 1.29 30.37
CA ILE A 404 12.80 2.09 30.77
C ILE A 404 11.63 1.65 29.88
N VAL A 405 10.61 1.03 30.48
CA VAL A 405 9.44 0.46 29.78
C VAL A 405 8.18 0.75 30.59
N LYS A 406 7.00 0.82 29.96
CA LYS A 406 5.79 0.95 30.76
C LYS A 406 5.51 -0.33 31.54
N ASN A 407 4.91 -0.18 32.73
CA ASN A 407 4.55 -1.29 33.61
C ASN A 407 3.67 -2.34 32.89
N GLU A 408 2.76 -1.89 32.02
CA GLU A 408 1.88 -2.74 31.20
C GLU A 408 2.63 -3.59 30.15
N SER A 409 3.85 -3.20 29.76
CA SER A 409 4.67 -3.89 28.75
C SER A 409 5.97 -4.47 29.30
N ARG A 410 6.11 -4.60 30.63
CA ARG A 410 7.28 -5.25 31.24
C ARG A 410 7.40 -6.69 30.75
N GLN A 411 6.33 -7.47 30.86
CA GLN A 411 6.38 -8.92 30.60
C GLN A 411 6.71 -9.29 29.15
N THR A 412 6.66 -8.33 28.24
CA THR A 412 6.93 -8.48 26.81
C THR A 412 8.34 -8.05 26.39
N VAL A 413 9.19 -7.63 27.35
CA VAL A 413 10.63 -7.37 27.15
C VAL A 413 11.43 -8.68 27.08
N TYR A 414 12.29 -8.79 26.08
CA TYR A 414 13.25 -9.86 25.87
C TYR A 414 14.69 -9.33 25.91
N LEU A 415 15.62 -10.16 26.38
CA LEU A 415 17.07 -9.94 26.30
C LEU A 415 17.69 -11.12 25.54
N ASN A 416 18.38 -10.85 24.42
CA ASN A 416 18.93 -11.86 23.51
C ASN A 416 17.91 -12.95 23.11
N ARG A 417 16.67 -12.55 22.83
CA ARG A 417 15.50 -13.41 22.51
C ARG A 417 15.00 -14.31 23.64
N PHE A 418 15.50 -14.18 24.86
CA PHE A 418 14.94 -14.82 26.05
C PHE A 418 14.04 -13.84 26.82
N PRO A 419 12.88 -14.26 27.36
CA PRO A 419 12.04 -13.40 28.19
C PRO A 419 12.85 -12.86 29.36
N ILE A 420 12.80 -11.55 29.61
CA ILE A 420 13.71 -10.94 30.58
C ILE A 420 13.54 -11.54 32.00
N ASN A 421 12.32 -11.98 32.33
CA ASN A 421 11.94 -12.63 33.59
C ASN A 421 12.77 -13.88 33.95
N ASP A 422 13.41 -14.55 32.98
CA ASP A 422 14.26 -15.72 33.22
C ASP A 422 15.68 -15.33 33.68
N THR A 423 15.99 -14.03 33.81
CA THR A 423 17.29 -13.50 34.22
C THR A 423 17.35 -13.26 35.73
N ASN A 424 18.19 -14.01 36.45
CA ASN A 424 18.27 -13.96 37.92
C ASN A 424 18.82 -12.64 38.53
N ASN A 425 19.29 -11.68 37.72
CA ASN A 425 20.00 -10.47 38.15
C ASN A 425 19.31 -9.17 37.66
N ILE A 426 18.04 -8.97 38.02
CA ILE A 426 17.27 -7.75 37.71
C ILE A 426 16.89 -7.05 39.00
N HIS A 427 17.16 -5.74 39.06
CA HIS A 427 16.52 -4.82 39.99
C HIS A 427 15.41 -4.07 39.24
N GLU A 428 14.22 -3.98 39.83
CA GLU A 428 13.03 -3.38 39.22
C GLU A 428 12.47 -2.30 40.15
N SER A 429 12.37 -1.07 39.66
CA SER A 429 11.78 0.05 40.42
C SER A 429 10.81 0.85 39.57
N ASP A 430 9.64 1.19 40.15
CA ASP A 430 8.68 2.11 39.53
C ASP A 430 9.27 3.53 39.45
N VAL A 431 9.10 4.20 38.31
CA VAL A 431 9.54 5.58 38.11
C VAL A 431 8.46 6.52 38.71
N PRO A 432 8.75 7.25 39.82
CA PRO A 432 7.75 7.97 40.59
C PRO A 432 6.87 8.91 39.77
N HIS A 433 5.56 8.86 40.04
CA HIS A 433 4.52 9.67 39.38
C HIS A 433 4.35 9.42 37.86
N THR A 434 4.87 8.31 37.33
CA THR A 434 4.69 7.93 35.92
C THR A 434 3.98 6.56 35.76
N SER A 435 3.92 6.05 34.53
CA SER A 435 3.50 4.68 34.20
C SER A 435 4.66 3.79 33.73
N TYR A 436 5.90 4.22 34.02
CA TYR A 436 7.13 3.55 33.63
C TYR A 436 7.80 2.86 34.82
N THR A 437 8.45 1.74 34.52
CA THR A 437 9.35 1.01 35.41
C THR A 437 10.74 0.96 34.80
N SER A 438 11.75 0.99 35.67
CA SER A 438 13.16 0.84 35.32
C SER A 438 13.60 -0.58 35.67
N LEU A 439 14.01 -1.34 34.66
CA LEU A 439 14.65 -2.64 34.84
C LEU A 439 16.16 -2.45 34.73
N THR A 440 16.85 -2.42 35.87
CA THR A 440 18.31 -2.42 35.95
C THR A 440 18.80 -3.87 35.89
N VAL A 441 19.42 -4.27 34.79
CA VAL A 441 19.94 -5.63 34.58
C VAL A 441 21.45 -5.63 34.68
N GLN A 442 22.03 -6.52 35.49
CA GLN A 442 23.46 -6.74 35.48
C GLN A 442 23.84 -7.75 34.39
N LEU A 443 24.69 -7.31 33.45
CA LEU A 443 25.21 -8.13 32.36
C LEU A 443 26.53 -8.83 32.77
N PRO A 444 26.94 -9.91 32.06
CA PRO A 444 28.26 -10.53 32.23
C PRO A 444 29.42 -9.52 32.20
N LYS A 445 30.50 -9.84 32.92
CA LYS A 445 31.72 -9.02 32.99
C LYS A 445 32.51 -9.11 31.66
N GLY A 446 33.00 -7.98 31.13
CA GLY A 446 33.74 -7.90 29.86
C GLY A 446 32.87 -7.67 28.61
N GLU A 447 33.39 -7.99 27.41
CA GLU A 447 32.69 -7.74 26.13
C GLU A 447 31.65 -8.82 25.81
N GLY A 448 30.47 -8.37 25.40
CA GLY A 448 29.39 -9.18 24.85
C GLY A 448 28.41 -8.32 24.04
N VAL A 449 27.56 -8.98 23.27
CA VAL A 449 26.48 -8.36 22.48
C VAL A 449 25.13 -8.67 23.09
N TYR A 450 24.27 -7.66 23.12
CA TYR A 450 22.99 -7.71 23.79
C TYR A 450 21.93 -7.02 22.94
N TYR A 451 20.84 -7.73 22.69
CA TYR A 451 19.63 -7.24 22.05
C TYR A 451 18.51 -7.16 23.09
N VAL A 452 17.97 -5.97 23.31
CA VAL A 452 16.74 -5.76 24.09
C VAL A 452 15.60 -5.55 23.12
N GLU A 453 14.57 -6.39 23.19
CA GLU A 453 13.53 -6.51 22.18
C GLU A 453 12.12 -6.54 22.81
N GLN A 454 11.16 -5.89 22.15
CA GLN A 454 9.72 -6.00 22.40
C GLN A 454 9.11 -6.78 21.25
N THR A 455 8.55 -7.97 21.54
CA THR A 455 8.07 -8.90 20.49
C THR A 455 6.54 -8.99 20.40
N ASP A 456 5.81 -8.40 21.34
CA ASP A 456 4.35 -8.31 21.31
C ASP A 456 3.89 -7.06 20.54
N ARG A 457 2.93 -7.24 19.62
CA ARG A 457 2.31 -6.16 18.84
C ARG A 457 1.52 -5.15 19.66
N TYR A 458 1.17 -5.47 20.91
CA TYR A 458 0.48 -4.58 21.85
C TYR A 458 1.42 -3.91 22.86
N SER A 459 2.73 -4.18 22.78
CA SER A 459 3.71 -3.58 23.68
C SER A 459 3.89 -2.08 23.45
N SER A 460 4.35 -1.38 24.49
CA SER A 460 4.88 -0.03 24.38
C SER A 460 6.37 -0.06 24.03
N PRO A 461 6.86 0.96 23.29
CA PRO A 461 8.29 1.13 23.06
C PRO A 461 9.02 1.41 24.38
N LEU A 462 10.30 1.08 24.43
CA LEU A 462 11.17 1.21 25.59
C LEU A 462 12.41 2.06 25.28
N SER A 463 13.19 2.40 26.29
CA SER A 463 14.54 2.98 26.16
C SER A 463 15.55 2.09 26.86
N VAL A 464 16.81 2.11 26.40
CA VAL A 464 17.91 1.36 27.01
C VAL A 464 19.15 2.25 27.09
N ILE A 465 19.61 2.51 28.32
CA ILE A 465 20.91 3.12 28.60
C ILE A 465 21.87 1.99 28.99
N VAL A 466 23.07 1.98 28.40
CA VAL A 466 24.17 1.04 28.68
C VAL A 466 25.23 1.77 29.48
N TYR A 467 25.78 1.13 30.51
CA TYR A 467 26.89 1.68 31.28
C TYR A 467 27.64 0.58 32.05
N GLY A 468 28.85 0.87 32.50
CA GLY A 468 29.59 -0.03 33.35
C GLY A 468 30.80 0.62 33.98
N TYR A 469 31.35 -0.02 35.02
CA TYR A 469 32.49 0.49 35.77
C TYR A 469 33.47 -0.64 36.14
N GLU A 470 34.72 -0.27 36.38
CA GLU A 470 35.67 -1.04 37.16
C GLU A 470 36.21 -0.14 38.28
N SER A 471 37.50 -0.17 38.60
CA SER A 471 37.99 0.43 39.85
C SER A 471 38.52 1.86 39.74
N TYR A 472 38.77 2.31 38.51
CA TYR A 472 39.30 3.63 38.12
C TYR A 472 38.87 4.02 36.69
N GLU A 473 37.77 3.43 36.20
CA GLU A 473 37.33 3.51 34.80
C GLU A 473 35.81 3.27 34.74
N THR A 474 35.12 4.01 33.88
CA THR A 474 33.67 3.89 33.60
C THR A 474 33.44 3.89 32.08
N TYR A 475 32.21 3.68 31.64
CA TYR A 475 31.70 4.07 30.32
C TYR A 475 30.16 4.14 30.37
N GLY A 476 29.55 4.78 29.38
CA GLY A 476 28.12 4.65 29.14
C GLY A 476 27.60 5.42 27.93
N TYR A 477 26.50 4.94 27.34
CA TYR A 477 25.85 5.51 26.15
C TYR A 477 24.41 5.00 26.03
N ALA A 478 23.58 5.71 25.26
CA ALA A 478 22.30 5.16 24.83
C ALA A 478 22.52 3.94 23.90
N ALA A 479 21.82 2.83 24.12
CA ALA A 479 21.90 1.68 23.21
C ALA A 479 21.39 2.03 21.80
N GLY A 480 20.50 3.00 21.71
CA GLY A 480 19.98 3.59 20.48
C GLY A 480 18.87 4.58 20.79
N LEU A 481 18.43 5.31 19.78
CA LEU A 481 17.44 6.39 19.90
C LEU A 481 16.48 6.37 18.72
N SER A 482 15.19 6.56 18.92
CA SER A 482 14.30 6.99 17.86
C SER A 482 14.55 8.50 17.59
N LEU A 483 14.82 8.91 16.34
CA LEU A 483 15.17 10.28 15.91
C LEU A 483 14.43 10.68 14.60
N PRO A 484 13.86 11.89 14.44
CA PRO A 484 12.94 12.18 13.33
C PRO A 484 13.53 12.01 11.93
N SER A 485 12.87 11.19 11.12
CA SER A 485 13.09 11.06 9.67
C SER A 485 12.20 12.07 8.94
N ASN A 486 12.79 12.85 8.01
CA ASN A 486 12.07 13.88 7.25
C ASN A 486 11.22 13.34 6.06
N LYS A 487 10.91 12.04 6.03
CA LYS A 487 9.96 11.44 5.07
C LYS A 487 8.95 10.54 5.79
N GLN A 488 7.69 10.69 5.41
CA GLN A 488 6.55 10.00 6.04
C GLN A 488 6.56 8.51 5.68
N VAL A 489 6.54 7.65 6.70
CA VAL A 489 6.11 6.26 6.57
C VAL A 489 5.08 6.02 7.68
N LEU A 490 3.89 5.58 7.30
CA LEU A 490 2.88 5.07 8.22
C LEU A 490 3.03 3.55 8.29
N SER A 491 2.79 2.95 9.45
CA SER A 491 2.54 1.52 9.54
C SER A 491 1.04 1.28 9.48
N LEU A 492 0.59 0.51 8.49
CA LEU A 492 -0.82 0.28 8.17
C LEU A 492 -1.12 -1.21 8.34
N THR A 493 -2.13 -1.56 9.14
CA THR A 493 -2.44 -2.96 9.47
C THR A 493 -3.95 -3.20 9.47
N PRO A 494 -4.48 -4.13 8.68
CA PRO A 494 -3.79 -4.85 7.60
C PRO A 494 -3.41 -3.92 6.43
N HIS A 495 -2.38 -4.30 5.67
CA HIS A 495 -1.99 -3.60 4.43
C HIS A 495 -3.02 -3.80 3.29
N TYR A 496 -3.86 -4.82 3.42
CA TYR A 496 -4.92 -5.21 2.48
C TYR A 496 -6.28 -5.17 3.18
N LEU A 497 -7.27 -4.55 2.55
CA LEU A 497 -8.65 -4.41 3.03
C LEU A 497 -9.61 -5.17 2.12
N ARG A 498 -10.79 -5.55 2.60
CA ARG A 498 -11.85 -6.21 1.83
C ARG A 498 -12.81 -5.19 1.25
N GLU A 499 -13.29 -5.38 0.03
CA GLU A 499 -14.28 -4.50 -0.61
C GLU A 499 -15.55 -4.32 0.25
N LEU A 500 -15.93 -5.34 1.02
CA LEU A 500 -17.09 -5.33 1.92
C LEU A 500 -16.89 -4.50 3.21
N GLY A 501 -15.64 -4.21 3.57
CA GLY A 501 -15.27 -3.54 4.81
C GLY A 501 -15.62 -4.33 6.08
N GLY A 502 -15.85 -3.61 7.18
CA GLY A 502 -16.21 -4.17 8.49
C GLY A 502 -15.04 -4.73 9.31
N GLU A 503 -13.80 -4.57 8.86
CA GLU A 503 -12.60 -5.07 9.56
C GLU A 503 -11.83 -3.97 10.29
N LEU A 504 -10.95 -4.40 11.20
CA LEU A 504 -10.17 -3.51 12.06
C LEU A 504 -8.97 -2.94 11.29
N PHE A 505 -9.07 -1.70 10.81
CA PHE A 505 -7.96 -0.97 10.22
C PHE A 505 -7.23 -0.15 11.28
N THR A 506 -6.05 -0.64 11.64
CA THR A 506 -5.09 -0.06 12.56
C THR A 506 -4.05 0.74 11.79
N MET A 507 -3.90 2.01 12.12
CA MET A 507 -2.92 2.91 11.51
C MET A 507 -2.05 3.54 12.59
N THR A 508 -0.81 3.09 12.66
CA THR A 508 0.23 3.62 13.55
C THR A 508 0.97 4.73 12.81
N VAL A 509 0.76 5.96 13.26
CA VAL A 509 1.41 7.17 12.71
C VAL A 509 2.59 7.57 13.60
N PRO A 510 3.56 8.35 13.08
CA PRO A 510 4.76 8.74 13.82
C PRO A 510 4.54 9.39 15.21
N CYS A 511 3.44 10.12 15.43
CA CYS A 511 2.83 10.40 16.76
C CYS A 511 1.44 11.06 16.56
N LEU A 512 0.50 10.83 17.48
CA LEU A 512 -0.83 11.42 17.52
C LEU A 512 -0.91 12.50 18.61
N GLN A 513 -0.80 13.79 18.28
CA GLN A 513 -1.16 14.85 19.23
C GLN A 513 -2.01 15.98 18.63
N THR A 514 -3.17 16.18 19.27
CA THR A 514 -3.98 17.40 19.28
C THR A 514 -4.40 17.63 20.75
N ASN A 515 -4.10 18.80 21.30
CA ASN A 515 -4.30 19.07 22.74
C ASN A 515 -5.73 19.54 23.04
N ALA A 516 -6.60 18.61 23.45
CA ALA A 516 -7.90 18.94 24.04
C ALA A 516 -8.41 17.84 25.00
N ILE A 517 -8.20 18.01 26.31
CA ILE A 517 -8.90 17.18 27.31
C ILE A 517 -10.36 17.67 27.43
N SER A 518 -11.23 17.09 26.61
CA SER A 518 -12.66 17.04 26.87
C SER A 518 -13.21 15.68 26.41
N PHE A 519 -14.22 15.16 27.11
CA PHE A 519 -14.70 13.78 26.99
C PHE A 519 -15.41 13.46 25.65
N GLN A 520 -14.66 13.34 24.55
CA GLN A 520 -14.95 12.46 23.41
C GLN A 520 -13.76 12.44 22.41
N ILE A 521 -12.94 11.40 22.47
CA ILE A 521 -11.81 11.22 21.53
C ILE A 521 -12.36 10.66 20.22
N THR A 522 -12.57 11.54 19.24
CA THR A 522 -13.13 11.19 17.93
C THR A 522 -12.11 11.44 16.83
N ALA A 523 -11.35 10.39 16.49
CA ALA A 523 -10.62 10.37 15.24
C ALA A 523 -11.59 10.16 14.07
N LYS A 524 -11.14 10.44 12.86
CA LYS A 524 -11.85 10.05 11.62
C LYS A 524 -10.89 9.42 10.65
N CYS A 525 -11.21 8.23 10.16
CA CYS A 525 -10.60 7.74 8.93
C CYS A 525 -11.49 8.12 7.75
N LYS A 526 -10.90 8.76 6.75
CA LYS A 526 -11.51 9.08 5.46
C LYS A 526 -10.88 8.15 4.43
N PHE A 527 -11.68 7.24 3.90
CA PHE A 527 -11.28 6.30 2.87
C PHE A 527 -11.82 6.80 1.52
N ALA A 528 -10.96 6.86 0.50
CA ALA A 528 -11.44 7.01 -0.87
C ALA A 528 -12.05 5.67 -1.32
N THR A 529 -13.38 5.61 -1.48
CA THR A 529 -14.09 4.35 -1.75
C THR A 529 -14.39 4.11 -3.23
N GLY A 530 -14.00 5.02 -4.12
CA GLY A 530 -14.34 4.96 -5.55
C GLY A 530 -15.75 5.48 -5.90
N PHE A 531 -16.59 5.77 -4.91
CA PHE A 531 -17.83 6.55 -5.06
C PHE A 531 -17.77 7.91 -4.34
N GLY A 532 -16.63 8.23 -3.73
CA GLY A 532 -16.37 9.43 -2.94
C GLY A 532 -15.49 9.13 -1.73
N ASP A 533 -15.30 10.14 -0.88
CA ASP A 533 -14.61 10.01 0.40
C ASP A 533 -15.61 9.60 1.49
N VAL A 534 -15.47 8.40 2.06
CA VAL A 534 -16.30 7.93 3.18
C VAL A 534 -15.55 8.15 4.49
N ILE A 535 -16.14 8.96 5.37
CA ILE A 535 -15.57 9.29 6.68
C ILE A 535 -16.23 8.43 7.76
N VAL A 536 -15.47 7.49 8.32
CA VAL A 536 -15.88 6.69 9.49
C VAL A 536 -15.34 7.30 10.78
N SER A 537 -15.98 6.99 11.92
CA SER A 537 -15.39 7.26 13.23
C SER A 537 -14.22 6.32 13.49
N GLY A 538 -13.09 6.89 13.89
CA GLY A 538 -11.96 6.17 14.46
C GLY A 538 -11.91 6.29 15.98
N GLU A 539 -11.48 5.22 16.62
CA GLU A 539 -11.10 5.19 18.03
C GLU A 539 -9.56 5.26 18.11
N ARG A 540 -9.03 6.07 19.01
CA ARG A 540 -7.59 6.18 19.24
C ARG A 540 -7.24 5.28 20.41
N THR A 541 -6.44 4.24 20.18
CA THR A 541 -6.06 3.27 21.22
C THR A 541 -4.91 3.77 22.09
N ASP A 542 -3.96 4.50 21.52
CA ASP A 542 -2.74 4.94 22.22
C ASP A 542 -2.19 6.27 21.64
N SER A 543 -0.89 6.54 21.80
CA SER A 543 -0.25 7.79 21.33
C SER A 543 0.23 7.77 19.89
N TYR A 544 0.15 6.64 19.21
CA TYR A 544 0.63 6.44 17.84
C TYR A 544 -0.46 5.82 16.95
N THR A 545 -1.37 5.04 17.53
CA THR A 545 -2.34 4.23 16.79
C THR A 545 -3.76 4.80 16.78
N VAL A 546 -4.32 4.98 15.59
CA VAL A 546 -5.76 5.14 15.35
C VAL A 546 -6.30 3.84 14.76
N VAL A 547 -7.45 3.41 15.28
CA VAL A 547 -8.17 2.21 14.85
C VAL A 547 -9.52 2.62 14.28
N CYS A 548 -9.83 2.16 13.08
CA CYS A 548 -11.06 2.45 12.37
C CYS A 548 -11.67 1.17 11.81
N ILE A 549 -13.01 1.11 11.74
CA ILE A 549 -13.70 0.03 11.04
C ILE A 549 -13.79 0.42 9.58
N THR A 550 -13.32 -0.44 8.67
CA THR A 550 -13.32 -0.14 7.23
C THR A 550 -14.75 0.04 6.70
N PRO A 551 -15.03 1.07 5.88
CA PRO A 551 -16.30 1.18 5.17
C PRO A 551 -16.36 0.20 4.00
N THR A 552 -17.54 0.01 3.42
CA THR A 552 -17.67 -0.61 2.10
C THR A 552 -16.93 0.22 1.06
N PHE A 553 -16.11 -0.44 0.25
CA PHE A 553 -15.49 0.12 -0.93
C PHE A 553 -16.35 -0.20 -2.16
N TYR A 554 -16.17 0.58 -3.23
CA TYR A 554 -16.81 0.41 -4.54
C TYR A 554 -15.78 0.35 -5.66
N LYS A 555 -14.49 0.38 -5.33
CA LYS A 555 -13.38 0.17 -6.25
C LYS A 555 -12.24 -0.57 -5.54
N ASN A 556 -11.69 -1.58 -6.22
CA ASN A 556 -10.55 -2.37 -5.79
C ASN A 556 -9.22 -1.82 -6.35
N GLY A 557 -8.10 -2.30 -5.82
CA GLY A 557 -6.76 -1.77 -6.10
C GLY A 557 -6.22 -0.86 -4.99
N LEU A 558 -5.14 -0.15 -5.27
CA LEU A 558 -4.59 0.85 -4.33
C LEU A 558 -5.56 2.02 -4.12
N THR A 559 -5.88 2.33 -2.87
CA THR A 559 -6.66 3.52 -2.50
C THR A 559 -6.00 4.32 -1.37
N SER A 560 -6.29 5.62 -1.34
CA SER A 560 -5.82 6.52 -0.30
C SER A 560 -6.73 6.43 0.93
N VAL A 561 -6.11 6.20 2.08
CA VAL A 561 -6.71 6.38 3.41
C VAL A 561 -6.09 7.61 4.06
N TYR A 562 -6.92 8.41 4.72
CA TYR A 562 -6.49 9.58 5.46
C TYR A 562 -7.02 9.54 6.90
N VAL A 563 -6.28 10.10 7.85
CA VAL A 563 -6.73 10.22 9.25
C VAL A 563 -6.74 11.66 9.73
N SER A 564 -7.87 12.03 10.33
CA SER A 564 -8.14 13.27 11.05
C SER A 564 -8.06 13.02 12.55
N LEU A 565 -7.47 13.95 13.30
CA LEU A 565 -7.44 13.96 14.77
C LEU A 565 -8.27 15.12 15.37
N ASP A 566 -9.16 15.69 14.58
CA ASP A 566 -9.97 16.88 14.87
C ASP A 566 -11.44 16.71 14.41
N ASP A 567 -12.01 15.50 14.62
CA ASP A 567 -13.38 15.07 14.24
C ASP A 567 -13.76 15.27 12.75
N GLY A 568 -12.77 15.53 11.88
CA GLY A 568 -12.91 15.65 10.42
C GLY A 568 -12.54 17.03 9.86
N GLY A 569 -11.93 17.90 10.65
CA GLY A 569 -11.53 19.25 10.24
C GLY A 569 -10.32 19.27 9.29
N SER A 570 -9.34 18.39 9.49
CA SER A 570 -8.12 18.29 8.68
C SER A 570 -7.60 16.86 8.62
N PHE A 571 -6.99 16.48 7.50
CA PHE A 571 -6.54 15.11 7.24
C PHE A 571 -5.00 15.05 7.03
N PRO A 572 -4.19 15.35 8.07
CA PRO A 572 -2.73 15.52 7.94
C PRO A 572 -1.95 14.22 7.77
N TYR A 573 -2.55 13.06 8.05
CA TYR A 573 -1.93 11.74 7.84
C TYR A 573 -2.58 11.06 6.65
N SER A 574 -1.78 10.62 5.68
CA SER A 574 -2.23 9.91 4.47
C SER A 574 -1.41 8.65 4.22
N GLY A 575 -2.09 7.52 4.02
CA GLY A 575 -1.51 6.24 3.63
C GLY A 575 -2.14 5.71 2.35
N ILE A 576 -1.52 4.68 1.78
CA ILE A 576 -2.09 3.91 0.66
C ILE A 576 -2.29 2.48 1.15
N VAL A 577 -3.50 1.96 0.96
CA VAL A 577 -3.89 0.59 1.31
C VAL A 577 -4.45 -0.10 0.08
N TYR A 578 -4.31 -1.42 -0.03
CA TYR A 578 -4.85 -2.17 -1.16
C TYR A 578 -6.24 -2.72 -0.83
N VAL A 579 -7.26 -2.38 -1.62
CA VAL A 579 -8.59 -2.98 -1.52
C VAL A 579 -8.67 -4.20 -2.41
N ALA A 580 -8.90 -5.35 -1.80
CA ALA A 580 -9.10 -6.65 -2.41
C ALA A 580 -10.58 -6.86 -2.77
N SER A 581 -10.83 -7.50 -3.90
CA SER A 581 -12.19 -7.93 -4.25
C SER A 581 -12.67 -9.06 -3.33
N GLU A 582 -13.99 -9.33 -3.32
CA GLU A 582 -14.53 -10.51 -2.61
C GLU A 582 -13.99 -11.84 -3.18
N GLU A 583 -13.53 -11.85 -4.43
CA GLU A 583 -12.86 -12.99 -5.06
C GLU A 583 -11.42 -13.23 -4.53
N ASP A 584 -10.72 -12.17 -4.11
CA ASP A 584 -9.37 -12.24 -3.53
C ASP A 584 -9.41 -12.46 -2.00
N LEU A 585 -10.39 -11.86 -1.31
CA LEU A 585 -10.57 -11.96 0.14
C LEU A 585 -12.08 -12.07 0.50
N PRO A 586 -12.57 -13.24 0.95
CA PRO A 586 -14.00 -13.45 1.26
C PRO A 586 -14.49 -12.62 2.47
N PRO A 587 -15.82 -12.47 2.67
CA PRO A 587 -16.39 -11.73 3.80
C PRO A 587 -15.90 -12.19 5.17
N LEU A 588 -15.76 -11.24 6.11
CA LEU A 588 -15.61 -11.54 7.53
C LEU A 588 -16.84 -12.21 8.16
N VAL A 589 -18.00 -12.13 7.49
CA VAL A 589 -19.27 -12.70 7.93
C VAL A 589 -19.74 -13.71 6.89
N GLN A 590 -19.55 -15.00 7.18
CA GLN A 590 -20.13 -16.06 6.37
C GLN A 590 -21.60 -16.25 6.73
N ILE A 591 -22.44 -16.49 5.73
CA ILE A 591 -23.89 -16.58 5.88
C ILE A 591 -24.39 -17.85 5.18
N GLN A 592 -25.13 -18.67 5.92
CA GLN A 592 -25.69 -19.92 5.42
C GLN A 592 -27.15 -20.05 5.88
N GLN A 593 -28.04 -20.44 4.98
CA GLN A 593 -29.39 -20.86 5.36
C GLN A 593 -29.42 -22.37 5.58
N VAL A 594 -29.94 -22.79 6.72
CA VAL A 594 -30.07 -24.22 7.06
C VAL A 594 -30.97 -24.88 6.02
N ASN A 595 -30.57 -26.05 5.50
CA ASN A 595 -31.28 -26.78 4.44
C ASN A 595 -31.48 -26.01 3.11
N SER A 596 -30.62 -25.04 2.77
CA SER A 596 -30.72 -24.29 1.50
C SER A 596 -30.90 -25.21 0.27
N ALA A 597 -31.98 -24.98 -0.48
CA ALA A 597 -32.24 -25.66 -1.76
C ALA A 597 -31.40 -25.09 -2.93
N TYR A 598 -30.62 -24.02 -2.70
CA TYR A 598 -29.92 -23.26 -3.73
C TYR A 598 -28.40 -23.21 -3.56
N GLY A 599 -27.87 -23.91 -2.54
CA GLY A 599 -26.45 -23.86 -2.16
C GLY A 599 -26.13 -22.74 -1.17
N ASP A 600 -24.84 -22.57 -0.88
CA ASP A 600 -24.35 -21.51 0.00
C ASP A 600 -24.38 -20.13 -0.69
N GLY A 601 -24.52 -19.06 0.10
CA GLY A 601 -24.56 -17.67 -0.39
C GLY A 601 -25.92 -17.15 -0.86
N ILE A 602 -26.92 -18.00 -1.07
CA ILE A 602 -28.31 -17.58 -1.39
C ILE A 602 -29.22 -17.79 -0.19
N ILE A 603 -29.99 -16.76 0.17
CA ILE A 603 -30.96 -16.77 1.27
C ILE A 603 -32.38 -16.71 0.68
N ASP A 604 -33.12 -17.81 0.79
CA ASP A 604 -34.55 -17.85 0.48
C ASP A 604 -35.36 -17.24 1.64
N LEU A 605 -35.77 -15.98 1.45
CA LEU A 605 -36.63 -15.26 2.40
C LEU A 605 -38.08 -15.77 2.44
N THR A 606 -38.44 -16.77 1.64
CA THR A 606 -39.78 -17.40 1.64
C THR A 606 -39.85 -18.70 2.44
N SER A 607 -38.72 -19.32 2.77
CA SER A 607 -38.68 -20.38 3.79
C SER A 607 -38.77 -19.80 5.22
N ASP A 608 -39.09 -20.66 6.18
CA ASP A 608 -38.94 -20.41 7.62
C ASP A 608 -37.58 -20.89 8.17
N ASP A 609 -36.80 -21.63 7.37
CA ASP A 609 -35.51 -22.21 7.76
C ASP A 609 -34.54 -21.15 8.31
N PRO A 610 -33.88 -21.40 9.47
CA PRO A 610 -32.99 -20.43 10.09
C PRO A 610 -31.81 -20.00 9.21
N ILE A 611 -31.41 -18.73 9.36
CA ILE A 611 -30.22 -18.17 8.75
C ILE A 611 -29.14 -18.07 9.83
N VAL A 612 -27.99 -18.66 9.56
CA VAL A 612 -26.81 -18.64 10.44
C VAL A 612 -25.78 -17.68 9.85
N PHE A 613 -25.42 -16.69 10.66
CA PHE A 613 -24.27 -15.82 10.46
C PHE A 613 -23.13 -16.36 11.30
N SER A 614 -21.92 -16.40 10.74
CA SER A 614 -20.72 -16.89 11.43
C SER A 614 -19.50 -16.02 11.10
N TRP A 615 -18.60 -15.87 12.08
CA TRP A 615 -17.39 -15.05 12.00
C TRP A 615 -16.35 -15.54 13.03
N ASP A 616 -15.07 -15.22 12.84
CA ASP A 616 -14.07 -15.40 13.91
C ASP A 616 -14.14 -14.22 14.89
N PRO A 617 -14.42 -14.43 16.19
CA PRO A 617 -14.41 -13.37 17.21
C PRO A 617 -13.09 -12.57 17.28
N LYS A 618 -11.96 -13.20 16.94
CA LYS A 618 -10.61 -12.61 17.03
C LYS A 618 -10.34 -11.55 15.97
N ASN A 619 -10.96 -11.68 14.79
CA ASN A 619 -10.79 -10.75 13.67
C ASN A 619 -11.38 -9.35 13.95
N LEU A 620 -12.09 -9.19 15.07
CA LEU A 620 -12.70 -7.94 15.52
C LEU A 620 -11.89 -7.22 16.61
N GLY A 621 -10.76 -7.78 17.03
CA GLY A 621 -9.88 -7.23 18.06
C GLY A 621 -10.21 -7.70 19.49
N GLU A 622 -9.16 -7.77 20.32
CA GLU A 622 -9.27 -8.15 21.72
C GLU A 622 -10.00 -7.05 22.52
N GLY A 623 -11.06 -7.43 23.23
CA GLY A 623 -11.93 -6.51 23.99
C GLY A 623 -13.33 -6.31 23.41
N VAL A 624 -13.59 -6.65 22.13
CA VAL A 624 -14.94 -6.59 21.55
C VAL A 624 -15.82 -7.70 22.12
N SER A 625 -16.51 -7.41 23.22
CA SER A 625 -17.44 -8.36 23.87
C SER A 625 -18.79 -8.51 23.16
N HIS A 626 -19.22 -7.47 22.42
CA HIS A 626 -20.52 -7.42 21.75
C HIS A 626 -20.41 -6.75 20.37
N VAL A 627 -21.12 -7.31 19.40
CA VAL A 627 -21.21 -6.88 18.02
C VAL A 627 -22.64 -6.52 17.64
N THR A 628 -22.79 -5.74 16.58
CA THR A 628 -24.06 -5.50 15.90
C THR A 628 -23.91 -6.06 14.49
N VAL A 629 -24.82 -6.95 14.10
CA VAL A 629 -24.92 -7.42 12.71
C VAL A 629 -25.66 -6.35 11.93
N MET A 630 -24.98 -5.80 10.93
CA MET A 630 -25.48 -4.79 10.01
C MET A 630 -25.79 -5.47 8.67
N THR A 631 -26.80 -4.99 7.97
CA THR A 631 -27.05 -5.30 6.56
C THR A 631 -27.05 -4.01 5.76
N GLN A 632 -26.51 -4.06 4.54
CA GLN A 632 -26.47 -2.90 3.66
C GLN A 632 -27.56 -3.02 2.60
N GLY A 633 -28.45 -2.03 2.55
CA GLY A 633 -29.51 -1.96 1.55
C GLY A 633 -29.13 -1.03 0.39
N THR A 634 -29.66 -1.29 -0.80
CA THR A 634 -29.56 -0.37 -1.95
C THR A 634 -30.79 0.54 -2.05
N ASP A 635 -30.58 1.84 -2.21
CA ASP A 635 -31.54 2.79 -2.82
C ASP A 635 -31.12 3.11 -4.27
N ASN A 636 -31.82 4.02 -4.93
CA ASN A 636 -31.44 4.57 -6.23
C ASN A 636 -31.18 6.09 -6.12
N ASP A 637 -30.13 6.60 -6.77
CA ASP A 637 -29.94 8.05 -6.94
C ASP A 637 -30.95 8.66 -7.94
N ASN A 638 -30.88 9.98 -8.16
CA ASN A 638 -31.76 10.69 -9.09
C ASN A 638 -31.60 10.23 -10.56
N ASP A 639 -30.43 9.71 -10.93
CA ASP A 639 -30.13 9.14 -12.24
C ASP A 639 -30.46 7.63 -12.29
N GLY A 640 -30.89 7.07 -11.16
CA GLY A 640 -31.31 5.70 -10.94
C GLY A 640 -30.18 4.70 -10.70
N ASN A 641 -28.95 5.10 -10.37
CA ASN A 641 -27.89 4.13 -10.04
C ASN A 641 -28.08 3.60 -8.59
N PRO A 642 -27.68 2.35 -8.29
CA PRO A 642 -27.72 1.83 -6.92
C PRO A 642 -26.78 2.64 -6.03
N VAL A 643 -27.31 3.20 -4.95
CA VAL A 643 -26.54 3.79 -3.86
C VAL A 643 -26.76 2.93 -2.63
N LEU A 644 -25.69 2.41 -2.04
CA LEU A 644 -25.80 1.71 -0.76
C LEU A 644 -26.18 2.73 0.33
N MET A 645 -27.30 2.47 1.01
CA MET A 645 -27.75 3.27 2.15
C MET A 645 -26.79 3.15 3.34
N GLU A 646 -26.95 4.03 4.34
CA GLU A 646 -26.38 3.79 5.67
C GLU A 646 -26.90 2.44 6.20
N GLY A 647 -25.98 1.57 6.64
CA GLY A 647 -26.29 0.19 7.02
C GLY A 647 -27.37 0.10 8.10
N VAL A 648 -28.28 -0.85 7.91
CA VAL A 648 -29.41 -1.12 8.80
C VAL A 648 -29.00 -2.21 9.79
N ALA A 649 -29.13 -1.95 11.09
CA ALA A 649 -28.82 -2.94 12.11
C ALA A 649 -29.87 -4.07 12.13
N VAL A 650 -29.47 -5.28 11.72
CA VAL A 650 -30.27 -6.50 11.77
C VAL A 650 -30.48 -6.94 13.22
N LYS A 651 -29.40 -6.93 14.01
CA LYS A 651 -29.42 -7.34 15.42
C LYS A 651 -28.32 -6.60 16.18
N ASN A 652 -28.70 -5.85 17.21
CA ASN A 652 -27.80 -5.04 18.04
C ASN A 652 -27.43 -5.80 19.32
N HIS A 653 -26.24 -5.53 19.90
CA HIS A 653 -25.80 -6.15 21.17
C HIS A 653 -25.83 -7.70 21.14
N VAL A 654 -25.40 -8.27 20.03
CA VAL A 654 -25.10 -9.70 19.91
C VAL A 654 -23.78 -9.96 20.65
N ILE A 655 -23.68 -11.02 21.45
CA ILE A 655 -22.42 -11.39 22.12
C ILE A 655 -21.39 -11.80 21.06
N ASN A 656 -20.13 -11.40 21.19
CA ASN A 656 -19.07 -11.80 20.26
C ASN A 656 -18.60 -13.25 20.50
N ASN A 657 -19.45 -14.22 20.17
CA ASN A 657 -19.20 -15.66 20.30
C ASN A 657 -18.98 -16.37 18.94
N GLY A 658 -18.94 -15.62 17.84
CA GLY A 658 -18.68 -16.12 16.50
C GLY A 658 -19.90 -16.60 15.72
N SER A 659 -21.13 -16.49 16.29
CA SER A 659 -22.34 -16.87 15.55
C SER A 659 -23.61 -16.12 15.96
N LEU A 660 -24.51 -15.92 15.00
CA LEU A 660 -25.87 -15.44 15.22
C LEU A 660 -26.85 -16.24 14.37
N MET A 661 -27.93 -16.71 14.99
CA MET A 661 -29.08 -17.27 14.28
C MET A 661 -30.25 -16.26 14.28
N ILE A 662 -30.88 -16.08 13.11
CA ILE A 662 -32.11 -15.31 12.92
C ILE A 662 -33.08 -16.10 12.04
N HIS A 663 -34.36 -15.73 12.04
CA HIS A 663 -35.31 -16.27 11.07
C HIS A 663 -35.45 -15.34 9.85
N PRO A 664 -35.79 -15.86 8.65
CA PRO A 664 -36.05 -15.04 7.46
C PRO A 664 -37.08 -13.91 7.70
N ARG A 665 -38.06 -14.15 8.57
CA ARG A 665 -39.07 -13.16 9.01
C ARG A 665 -38.47 -11.92 9.70
N ASP A 666 -37.32 -12.06 10.36
CA ASP A 666 -36.61 -10.92 10.96
C ASP A 666 -36.11 -9.97 9.84
N LEU A 667 -35.57 -10.53 8.75
CA LEU A 667 -35.12 -9.76 7.58
C LEU A 667 -36.28 -9.21 6.74
N GLN A 668 -37.39 -9.95 6.58
CA GLN A 668 -38.60 -9.45 5.92
C GLN A 668 -39.12 -8.13 6.54
N SER A 669 -38.87 -7.91 7.84
CA SER A 669 -39.25 -6.67 8.54
C SER A 669 -38.38 -5.46 8.18
N LEU A 670 -37.17 -5.70 7.63
CA LEU A 670 -36.19 -4.68 7.22
C LEU A 670 -36.33 -4.32 5.73
N THR A 671 -36.78 -5.25 4.89
CA THR A 671 -36.96 -5.07 3.43
C THR A 671 -38.25 -4.32 3.03
N GLY A 672 -38.85 -3.57 3.95
CA GLY A 672 -40.08 -2.81 3.69
C GLY A 672 -39.86 -1.67 2.69
N ASP A 673 -40.82 -1.47 1.79
CA ASP A 673 -40.88 -0.38 0.79
C ASP A 673 -39.62 -0.21 -0.10
N GLY A 674 -39.02 -1.33 -0.56
CA GLY A 674 -38.16 -1.35 -1.75
C GLY A 674 -36.68 -1.65 -1.54
N LEU A 675 -36.25 -1.86 -0.29
CA LEU A 675 -34.88 -2.22 0.08
C LEU A 675 -34.50 -3.63 -0.37
N SER A 676 -33.54 -3.76 -1.28
CA SER A 676 -32.80 -5.00 -1.53
C SER A 676 -31.60 -5.06 -0.58
N LEU A 677 -31.42 -6.18 0.12
CA LEU A 677 -30.23 -6.42 0.94
C LEU A 677 -29.09 -6.89 0.03
N ALA A 678 -27.92 -6.25 0.13
CA ALA A 678 -26.75 -6.52 -0.72
C ALA A 678 -25.59 -7.17 0.04
N ALA A 679 -25.39 -6.78 1.31
CA ALA A 679 -24.27 -7.23 2.13
C ALA A 679 -24.69 -7.42 3.59
N PHE A 680 -23.86 -8.16 4.35
CA PHE A 680 -23.90 -8.15 5.82
C PHE A 680 -22.48 -8.01 6.38
N TYR A 681 -22.34 -7.22 7.44
CA TYR A 681 -21.05 -6.91 8.07
C TYR A 681 -21.23 -6.71 9.58
N LEU A 682 -20.11 -6.66 10.31
CA LEU A 682 -20.10 -6.48 11.77
C LEU A 682 -19.60 -5.10 12.16
N THR A 683 -20.12 -4.60 13.29
CA THR A 683 -19.57 -3.43 13.98
C THR A 683 -19.57 -3.68 15.49
N PRO A 684 -18.53 -3.32 16.25
CA PRO A 684 -18.56 -3.32 17.72
C PRO A 684 -19.75 -2.52 18.28
N SER A 685 -20.33 -2.98 19.39
CA SER A 685 -21.55 -2.42 19.99
C SER A 685 -21.32 -1.12 20.79
N GLY A 686 -20.75 -0.09 20.17
CA GLY A 686 -20.63 1.25 20.75
C GLY A 686 -21.99 1.97 20.88
N LEU A 687 -22.13 2.83 21.89
CA LEU A 687 -23.36 3.61 22.15
C LEU A 687 -23.61 4.74 21.13
N ARG A 688 -24.00 4.38 19.90
CA ARG A 688 -24.57 5.30 18.90
C ARG A 688 -25.85 5.97 19.45
N ARG A 689 -25.71 7.13 20.10
CA ARG A 689 -26.86 8.02 20.42
C ARG A 689 -27.59 8.35 19.11
N ARG A 690 -28.85 7.91 18.98
CA ARG A 690 -29.72 8.27 17.84
C ARG A 690 -29.82 9.80 17.67
N ARG A 691 -29.13 10.36 16.68
CA ARG A 691 -29.53 11.64 16.08
C ARG A 691 -30.83 11.38 15.30
N ASN A 692 -31.96 11.65 15.94
CA ASN A 692 -33.31 11.46 15.37
C ASN A 692 -33.63 12.47 14.25
N VAL A 693 -32.92 12.40 13.13
CA VAL A 693 -33.17 13.23 11.93
C VAL A 693 -34.14 12.53 10.99
N GLY A 694 -33.91 11.25 10.66
CA GLY A 694 -34.83 10.45 9.83
C GLY A 694 -36.22 10.21 10.47
N ALA A 695 -36.32 10.28 11.80
CA ALA A 695 -37.57 10.07 12.53
C ALA A 695 -38.66 11.12 12.23
N LEU A 696 -38.30 12.29 11.69
CA LEU A 696 -39.26 13.32 11.30
C LEU A 696 -39.94 13.01 9.95
N LEU A 697 -39.23 12.33 9.03
CA LEU A 697 -39.77 11.89 7.74
C LEU A 697 -40.60 10.59 7.89
N TRP A 698 -40.18 9.69 8.78
CA TRP A 698 -40.85 8.40 9.01
C TRP A 698 -42.32 8.53 9.49
N ARG A 699 -42.72 9.69 10.03
CA ARG A 699 -44.11 9.96 10.44
C ARG A 699 -45.08 10.24 9.28
N LEU A 700 -44.66 10.13 8.02
CA LEU A 700 -45.48 10.48 6.84
C LEU A 700 -45.73 9.35 5.82
N ARG A 701 -45.81 8.08 6.25
CA ARG A 701 -46.66 7.08 5.56
C ARG A 701 -47.11 5.96 6.50
N TYR A 702 -48.42 5.69 6.51
CA TYR A 702 -49.06 4.70 7.38
C TYR A 702 -50.28 4.09 6.65
N TYR A 703 -50.03 3.22 5.66
CA TYR A 703 -51.03 2.37 5.01
C TYR A 703 -50.33 1.15 4.38
N GLY A 704 -50.63 -0.05 4.88
CA GLY A 704 -50.35 -1.32 4.16
C GLY A 704 -51.54 -1.72 3.27
N PRO A 705 -51.72 -3.01 2.91
CA PRO A 705 -50.85 -4.18 3.17
C PRO A 705 -50.34 -4.84 1.87
N ALA A 706 -49.04 -5.19 1.79
CA ALA A 706 -48.42 -5.60 0.51
C ALA A 706 -47.33 -6.70 0.61
N ALA A 707 -47.51 -7.70 1.48
CA ALA A 707 -46.53 -8.79 1.73
C ALA A 707 -46.37 -9.83 0.58
N ILE A 708 -46.55 -9.41 -0.67
CA ILE A 708 -46.45 -10.24 -1.90
C ILE A 708 -45.54 -9.56 -2.95
N ILE A 709 -45.15 -8.29 -2.76
CA ILE A 709 -44.49 -7.47 -3.79
C ILE A 709 -42.95 -7.63 -3.82
N VAL A 710 -42.35 -8.26 -2.80
CA VAL A 710 -40.91 -8.18 -2.48
C VAL A 710 -39.99 -8.73 -3.59
N THR A 711 -40.40 -9.75 -4.34
CA THR A 711 -39.59 -10.30 -5.46
C THR A 711 -39.76 -9.55 -6.79
N ALA A 712 -40.84 -8.78 -6.95
CA ALA A 712 -41.17 -8.15 -8.23
C ALA A 712 -40.45 -6.80 -8.44
N ILE A 713 -40.28 -5.99 -7.39
CA ILE A 713 -39.66 -4.66 -7.51
C ILE A 713 -38.20 -4.73 -8.01
N PRO A 714 -37.29 -5.54 -7.42
CA PRO A 714 -35.91 -5.62 -7.89
C PRO A 714 -35.83 -6.08 -9.36
N CYS A 715 -36.70 -7.00 -9.77
CA CYS A 715 -36.74 -7.52 -11.14
C CYS A 715 -37.40 -6.58 -12.17
N GLU A 716 -38.20 -5.58 -11.77
CA GLU A 716 -38.63 -4.51 -12.69
C GLU A 716 -37.67 -3.31 -12.70
N VAL A 717 -37.06 -2.97 -11.56
CA VAL A 717 -36.04 -1.89 -11.50
C VAL A 717 -34.81 -2.28 -12.30
N SER A 718 -34.29 -3.51 -12.15
CA SER A 718 -33.15 -4.02 -12.93
C SER A 718 -33.41 -4.03 -14.45
N LYS A 719 -34.63 -4.33 -14.90
CA LYS A 719 -35.04 -4.22 -16.32
C LYS A 719 -34.96 -2.79 -16.86
N TYR A 720 -35.10 -1.76 -16.02
CA TYR A 720 -34.88 -0.37 -16.41
C TYR A 720 -33.37 -0.04 -16.45
N GLN A 721 -32.59 -0.51 -15.47
CA GLN A 721 -31.14 -0.28 -15.39
C GLN A 721 -30.37 -0.90 -16.55
N LEU A 722 -30.75 -2.12 -16.94
CA LEU A 722 -30.15 -2.88 -18.04
C LEU A 722 -30.16 -2.08 -19.36
N LYS A 723 -31.20 -1.28 -19.59
CA LYS A 723 -31.48 -0.58 -20.85
C LYS A 723 -30.72 0.74 -21.01
N LYS A 724 -29.92 1.16 -20.02
CA LYS A 724 -29.21 2.46 -20.05
C LYS A 724 -27.97 2.47 -20.94
N THR A 725 -27.19 1.39 -20.96
CA THR A 725 -25.97 1.26 -21.77
C THR A 725 -25.67 -0.19 -22.12
N VAL A 726 -25.16 -0.40 -23.34
CA VAL A 726 -24.53 -1.64 -23.81
C VAL A 726 -23.02 -1.36 -23.91
N PRO A 727 -22.13 -2.21 -23.37
CA PRO A 727 -20.68 -2.05 -23.53
C PRO A 727 -20.25 -2.12 -25.00
N LYS A 728 -19.12 -1.47 -25.32
CA LYS A 728 -18.50 -1.44 -26.67
C LYS A 728 -17.00 -1.27 -26.55
N GLY A 729 -16.25 -1.80 -27.52
CA GLY A 729 -14.78 -1.72 -27.54
C GLY A 729 -14.10 -2.63 -26.51
N LEU A 730 -14.81 -3.67 -26.04
CA LEU A 730 -14.22 -4.74 -25.23
C LEU A 730 -13.31 -5.61 -26.12
N PRO A 731 -12.30 -6.29 -25.56
CA PRO A 731 -11.51 -7.26 -26.32
C PRO A 731 -12.41 -8.44 -26.75
N PRO A 732 -12.38 -8.86 -28.02
CA PRO A 732 -13.10 -10.05 -28.49
C PRO A 732 -12.69 -11.30 -27.73
N CYS A 733 -13.57 -12.30 -27.65
CA CYS A 733 -13.26 -13.53 -26.93
C CYS A 733 -12.38 -14.48 -27.76
N PRO A 734 -11.39 -15.15 -27.15
CA PRO A 734 -10.70 -16.27 -27.79
C PRO A 734 -11.68 -17.38 -28.22
N CYS A 735 -11.39 -18.10 -29.31
CA CYS A 735 -12.30 -19.13 -29.84
C CYS A 735 -12.32 -20.42 -29.01
N ASN A 736 -11.26 -20.70 -28.26
CA ASN A 736 -11.17 -21.88 -27.39
C ASN A 736 -10.32 -21.62 -26.13
N THR A 737 -10.48 -22.49 -25.14
CA THR A 737 -9.72 -22.46 -23.87
C THR A 737 -8.21 -22.42 -24.09
N GLY A 738 -7.68 -23.11 -25.10
CA GLY A 738 -6.25 -23.11 -25.42
C GLY A 738 -5.71 -21.77 -25.91
N GLN A 739 -6.52 -20.91 -26.54
CA GLN A 739 -6.14 -19.52 -26.79
C GLN A 739 -6.30 -18.69 -25.51
N ALA A 740 -7.38 -18.88 -24.76
CA ALA A 740 -7.68 -18.13 -23.52
C ALA A 740 -6.69 -18.36 -22.37
N ASP A 741 -6.04 -19.52 -22.30
CA ASP A 741 -4.93 -19.83 -21.37
C ASP A 741 -3.62 -19.13 -21.75
N ARG A 742 -3.45 -18.75 -23.02
CA ARG A 742 -2.18 -18.25 -23.59
C ARG A 742 -2.19 -16.75 -23.83
N ASP A 743 -3.35 -16.16 -24.08
CA ASP A 743 -3.55 -14.73 -24.23
C ASP A 743 -3.51 -14.05 -22.85
N LEU A 744 -2.42 -13.32 -22.58
CA LEU A 744 -2.19 -12.65 -21.31
C LEU A 744 -3.14 -11.47 -21.05
N ASN A 745 -4.01 -11.13 -22.00
CA ASN A 745 -5.12 -10.20 -21.82
C ASN A 745 -6.38 -10.89 -21.24
N PHE A 746 -6.37 -12.22 -21.08
CA PHE A 746 -7.43 -13.01 -20.45
C PHE A 746 -6.92 -13.78 -19.22
N GLN A 747 -7.83 -14.06 -18.29
CA GLN A 747 -7.57 -14.88 -17.10
C GLN A 747 -8.79 -15.74 -16.77
N GLU A 748 -8.57 -16.94 -16.24
CA GLU A 748 -9.62 -17.79 -15.67
C GLU A 748 -10.45 -17.02 -14.62
N ALA A 749 -11.77 -17.30 -14.57
CA ALA A 749 -12.76 -16.63 -13.73
C ALA A 749 -13.39 -17.58 -12.72
N ASN A 750 -13.67 -17.08 -11.52
CA ASN A 750 -13.89 -17.89 -10.31
C ASN A 750 -15.00 -18.96 -10.35
N PHE A 751 -14.90 -19.88 -9.39
CA PHE A 751 -15.66 -21.14 -9.32
C PHE A 751 -17.20 -21.03 -9.43
N ALA A 752 -17.82 -19.89 -9.13
CA ALA A 752 -19.29 -19.74 -9.17
C ALA A 752 -19.89 -19.57 -10.59
N ASN A 753 -19.08 -19.34 -11.63
CA ASN A 753 -19.59 -18.93 -12.95
C ASN A 753 -20.53 -19.95 -13.63
N PHE A 754 -20.32 -21.26 -13.44
CA PHE A 754 -21.18 -22.31 -14.02
C PHE A 754 -22.65 -22.21 -13.58
N PHE A 755 -22.94 -21.66 -12.38
CA PHE A 755 -24.29 -21.47 -11.86
C PHE A 755 -25.08 -20.38 -12.61
N PHE A 756 -24.34 -19.45 -13.24
CA PHE A 756 -24.87 -18.38 -14.07
C PHE A 756 -24.81 -18.70 -15.56
N HIS A 757 -23.90 -19.59 -16.01
CA HIS A 757 -23.68 -19.97 -17.41
C HIS A 757 -23.87 -21.48 -17.61
N PRO A 758 -25.12 -21.97 -17.77
CA PRO A 758 -25.39 -23.39 -17.91
C PRO A 758 -24.75 -23.97 -19.17
N GLY A 759 -23.94 -25.02 -18.99
CA GLY A 759 -23.17 -25.66 -20.06
C GLY A 759 -21.72 -25.20 -20.16
N ALA A 760 -21.32 -24.15 -19.44
CA ALA A 760 -19.92 -23.77 -19.31
C ALA A 760 -19.18 -24.72 -18.35
N GLU A 761 -18.03 -25.24 -18.79
CA GLU A 761 -17.05 -25.88 -17.92
C GLU A 761 -16.15 -24.80 -17.31
N ASN A 762 -15.45 -24.05 -18.18
CA ASN A 762 -14.54 -22.97 -17.79
C ASN A 762 -15.04 -21.62 -18.33
N CYS A 763 -14.74 -20.53 -17.60
CA CYS A 763 -14.92 -19.16 -18.09
C CYS A 763 -13.66 -18.34 -17.82
N TYR A 764 -13.37 -17.40 -18.73
CA TYR A 764 -12.26 -16.47 -18.68
C TYR A 764 -12.80 -15.04 -18.75
N ARG A 765 -12.05 -14.07 -18.23
CA ARG A 765 -12.41 -12.65 -18.20
C ARG A 765 -11.25 -11.78 -18.67
N SER A 766 -11.56 -10.63 -19.25
CA SER A 766 -10.54 -9.66 -19.64
C SER A 766 -9.76 -9.17 -18.41
N VAL A 767 -8.44 -9.24 -18.49
CA VAL A 767 -7.49 -8.93 -17.40
C VAL A 767 -7.53 -7.44 -17.07
N ASN A 768 -7.81 -6.59 -18.05
CA ASN A 768 -8.09 -5.17 -17.85
C ASN A 768 -9.55 -4.85 -18.12
N SER A 769 -10.04 -3.78 -17.48
CA SER A 769 -11.32 -3.16 -17.80
C SER A 769 -11.12 -1.96 -18.73
N LEU A 770 -12.18 -1.55 -19.42
CA LEU A 770 -12.20 -0.26 -20.13
C LEU A 770 -12.29 0.90 -19.13
N PRO A 771 -11.92 2.14 -19.52
CA PRO A 771 -12.08 3.32 -18.66
C PRO A 771 -13.53 3.60 -18.18
N THR A 772 -14.53 2.92 -18.74
CA THR A 772 -15.93 2.92 -18.29
C THR A 772 -16.22 1.95 -17.13
N GLY A 773 -15.24 1.11 -16.76
CA GLY A 773 -15.34 -0.01 -15.83
C GLY A 773 -15.79 -1.33 -16.47
N ALA A 774 -16.18 -1.34 -17.74
CA ALA A 774 -16.69 -2.54 -18.43
C ALA A 774 -15.60 -3.60 -18.68
N GLY A 775 -15.98 -4.87 -18.72
CA GLY A 775 -15.08 -6.00 -18.97
C GLY A 775 -15.76 -7.14 -19.73
N GLN A 776 -14.97 -7.99 -20.38
CA GLN A 776 -15.47 -9.13 -21.14
C GLN A 776 -15.45 -10.40 -20.29
N GLN A 777 -16.48 -11.25 -20.43
CA GLN A 777 -16.45 -12.66 -20.02
C GLN A 777 -16.66 -13.58 -21.22
N CYS A 778 -15.82 -14.59 -21.32
CA CYS A 778 -15.84 -15.65 -22.33
C CYS A 778 -16.05 -16.97 -21.61
N CYS A 779 -17.01 -17.79 -22.03
CA CYS A 779 -17.29 -19.09 -21.40
C CYS A 779 -17.23 -20.20 -22.44
N TYR A 780 -16.74 -21.37 -22.03
CA TYR A 780 -16.36 -22.46 -22.93
C TYR A 780 -17.03 -23.77 -22.52
N GLY A 781 -17.41 -24.58 -23.52
CA GLY A 781 -18.03 -25.89 -23.32
C GLY A 781 -17.02 -26.97 -22.93
N THR A 782 -17.51 -28.18 -22.63
CA THR A 782 -16.66 -29.36 -22.35
C THR A 782 -15.95 -29.92 -23.59
N ASP A 783 -16.12 -29.28 -24.74
CA ASP A 783 -15.35 -29.48 -25.97
C ASP A 783 -14.21 -28.44 -26.12
N GLY A 784 -14.10 -27.51 -25.18
CA GLY A 784 -13.12 -26.42 -25.16
C GLY A 784 -13.49 -25.22 -26.06
N ASN A 785 -14.58 -25.27 -26.81
CA ASN A 785 -14.99 -24.20 -27.73
C ASN A 785 -15.79 -23.12 -27.02
N ILE A 786 -15.75 -21.88 -27.53
CA ILE A 786 -16.54 -20.76 -27.03
C ILE A 786 -18.04 -21.04 -27.11
N LEU A 787 -18.76 -20.82 -26.01
CA LEU A 787 -20.21 -20.95 -25.95
C LEU A 787 -20.89 -19.70 -26.51
N VAL A 788 -21.62 -19.91 -27.60
CA VAL A 788 -22.37 -18.88 -28.30
C VAL A 788 -23.86 -19.22 -28.22
N GLY A 789 -24.67 -18.24 -27.81
CA GLY A 789 -26.11 -18.38 -27.57
C GLY A 789 -26.53 -18.50 -26.10
N PRO A 790 -27.78 -18.16 -25.77
CA PRO A 790 -28.34 -18.30 -24.43
C PRO A 790 -28.72 -19.77 -24.11
N PRO A 791 -28.59 -20.22 -22.84
CA PRO A 791 -28.13 -19.48 -21.67
C PRO A 791 -26.61 -19.59 -21.41
N GLY A 792 -25.86 -20.38 -22.18
CA GLY A 792 -24.48 -20.73 -21.85
C GLY A 792 -23.44 -19.63 -22.07
N GLY A 793 -23.59 -18.81 -23.12
CA GLY A 793 -22.53 -17.89 -23.55
C GLY A 793 -22.13 -16.83 -22.52
N GLY A 794 -20.88 -16.40 -22.59
CA GLY A 794 -20.30 -15.33 -21.76
C GLY A 794 -20.94 -13.95 -22.02
N THR A 795 -20.52 -12.92 -21.28
CA THR A 795 -21.15 -11.59 -21.31
C THR A 795 -20.15 -10.44 -21.43
N ALA A 796 -20.48 -9.48 -22.29
CA ALA A 796 -19.99 -8.11 -22.23
C ALA A 796 -20.60 -7.40 -21.01
N ASP A 797 -19.90 -7.46 -19.88
CA ASP A 797 -20.37 -6.90 -18.61
C ASP A 797 -20.20 -5.39 -18.56
N ARG A 798 -21.19 -4.68 -18.03
CA ARG A 798 -21.12 -3.24 -17.85
C ARG A 798 -20.08 -2.85 -16.83
N TYR A 799 -19.82 -3.71 -15.85
CA TYR A 799 -18.74 -3.52 -14.87
C TYR A 799 -18.00 -4.83 -14.63
N SER A 800 -16.67 -4.80 -14.71
CA SER A 800 -15.83 -5.94 -14.36
C SER A 800 -15.82 -6.14 -12.83
N PRO A 801 -15.99 -7.38 -12.32
CA PRO A 801 -16.04 -7.63 -10.87
C PRO A 801 -14.78 -7.18 -10.13
N GLY A 802 -13.60 -7.35 -10.75
CA GLY A 802 -12.32 -6.90 -10.19
C GLY A 802 -12.12 -5.38 -10.13
N GLU A 803 -13.02 -4.57 -10.69
CA GLU A 803 -12.95 -3.09 -10.61
C GLU A 803 -14.13 -2.49 -9.84
N HIS A 804 -15.34 -3.05 -9.98
CA HIS A 804 -16.56 -2.54 -9.35
C HIS A 804 -17.55 -3.68 -9.06
N PHE A 805 -17.24 -4.59 -8.13
CA PHE A 805 -18.05 -5.78 -7.82
C PHE A 805 -19.52 -5.43 -7.56
N TRP A 806 -19.80 -4.42 -6.73
CA TRP A 806 -21.20 -4.02 -6.45
C TRP A 806 -21.98 -3.56 -7.67
N LYS A 807 -21.31 -2.89 -8.62
CA LYS A 807 -21.95 -2.47 -9.86
C LYS A 807 -22.14 -3.68 -10.80
N HIS A 808 -21.20 -4.62 -10.82
CA HIS A 808 -21.33 -5.88 -11.54
C HIS A 808 -22.55 -6.68 -11.03
N GLN A 809 -22.67 -6.86 -9.71
CA GLN A 809 -23.81 -7.56 -9.10
C GLN A 809 -25.16 -6.91 -9.48
N TRP A 810 -25.27 -5.58 -9.47
CA TRP A 810 -26.54 -4.89 -9.74
C TRP A 810 -26.88 -4.70 -11.23
N PHE A 811 -25.89 -4.47 -12.09
CA PHE A 811 -26.11 -4.16 -13.50
C PHE A 811 -25.88 -5.33 -14.46
N ASP A 812 -25.25 -6.42 -14.00
CA ASP A 812 -24.90 -7.57 -14.82
C ASP A 812 -25.49 -8.88 -14.25
N VAL A 813 -25.25 -9.20 -12.96
CA VAL A 813 -25.70 -10.47 -12.35
C VAL A 813 -27.19 -10.48 -11.99
N LEU A 814 -27.69 -9.47 -11.25
CA LEU A 814 -29.11 -9.40 -10.86
C LEU A 814 -30.07 -9.34 -12.07
N PRO A 815 -29.81 -8.55 -13.13
CA PRO A 815 -30.65 -8.59 -14.34
C PRO A 815 -30.61 -9.96 -15.02
N ARG A 816 -29.48 -10.68 -14.95
CA ARG A 816 -29.36 -12.06 -15.47
C ARG A 816 -30.24 -13.03 -14.68
N LEU A 817 -30.18 -12.99 -13.35
CA LEU A 817 -31.05 -13.79 -12.47
C LEU A 817 -32.52 -13.48 -12.74
N CYS A 818 -32.92 -12.20 -12.75
CA CYS A 818 -34.30 -11.78 -12.95
C CYS A 818 -34.86 -12.13 -14.35
N LEU A 819 -34.12 -11.86 -15.43
CA LEU A 819 -34.59 -12.12 -16.79
C LEU A 819 -34.35 -13.56 -17.24
N CYS A 820 -33.10 -14.04 -17.17
CA CYS A 820 -32.75 -15.36 -17.69
C CYS A 820 -33.24 -16.48 -16.77
N LYS A 821 -32.85 -16.48 -15.49
CA LYS A 821 -33.12 -17.60 -14.57
C LYS A 821 -34.56 -17.65 -14.05
N LEU A 822 -35.12 -16.49 -13.63
CA LEU A 822 -36.45 -16.42 -13.00
C LEU A 822 -37.60 -16.16 -13.99
N SER A 823 -37.34 -15.55 -15.15
CA SER A 823 -38.38 -15.23 -16.15
C SER A 823 -38.28 -16.02 -17.46
N ASN A 824 -37.27 -16.87 -17.64
CA ASN A 824 -36.93 -17.55 -18.90
C ASN A 824 -36.83 -16.61 -20.13
N LYS A 825 -36.33 -15.40 -19.93
CA LYS A 825 -36.15 -14.34 -20.94
C LYS A 825 -34.67 -14.02 -21.20
N CYS A 826 -33.83 -15.06 -21.30
CA CYS A 826 -32.39 -14.90 -21.52
C CYS A 826 -32.08 -14.01 -22.75
N LYS A 827 -32.84 -14.14 -23.85
CA LYS A 827 -32.68 -13.28 -25.05
C LYS A 827 -32.89 -11.78 -24.78
N GLU A 828 -33.78 -11.38 -23.84
CA GLU A 828 -33.93 -9.96 -23.48
C GLU A 828 -32.74 -9.43 -22.66
N TYR A 829 -32.05 -10.31 -21.91
CA TYR A 829 -30.83 -9.95 -21.18
C TYR A 829 -29.63 -9.76 -22.13
N TYR A 830 -29.34 -10.76 -22.97
CA TYR A 830 -28.20 -10.70 -23.90
C TYR A 830 -28.30 -9.55 -24.91
N LYS A 831 -29.50 -9.04 -25.20
CA LYS A 831 -29.69 -7.81 -26.01
C LYS A 831 -28.97 -6.58 -25.45
N TYR A 832 -28.65 -6.55 -24.15
CA TYR A 832 -27.92 -5.44 -23.51
C TYR A 832 -26.58 -5.86 -22.89
N ARG A 833 -26.37 -7.17 -22.71
CA ARG A 833 -25.09 -7.79 -22.35
C ARG A 833 -24.74 -8.80 -23.44
N PRO A 834 -24.33 -8.33 -24.64
CA PRO A 834 -24.07 -9.23 -25.76
C PRO A 834 -23.02 -10.26 -25.36
N LEU A 835 -23.18 -11.45 -25.91
CA LEU A 835 -22.13 -12.45 -25.95
C LEU A 835 -21.22 -12.17 -27.16
N ASP A 836 -20.05 -12.76 -27.14
CA ASP A 836 -19.05 -12.70 -28.21
C ASP A 836 -18.91 -14.11 -28.83
N ASP A 837 -18.56 -14.19 -30.11
CA ASP A 837 -18.49 -15.43 -30.89
C ASP A 837 -17.12 -15.67 -31.56
N CYS A 838 -16.10 -14.97 -31.05
CA CYS A 838 -14.71 -14.95 -31.51
C CYS A 838 -14.47 -14.54 -32.97
N SER A 839 -15.48 -14.11 -33.74
CA SER A 839 -15.29 -13.70 -35.15
C SER A 839 -14.33 -12.51 -35.30
N ASP A 840 -14.39 -11.53 -34.39
CA ASP A 840 -13.48 -10.38 -34.34
C ASP A 840 -12.12 -10.69 -33.66
N TYR A 841 -11.87 -11.90 -33.15
CA TYR A 841 -10.66 -12.22 -32.39
C TYR A 841 -9.42 -12.40 -33.29
N ASP A 842 -8.45 -11.50 -33.15
CA ASP A 842 -7.08 -11.68 -33.65
C ASP A 842 -6.13 -11.77 -32.44
N PRO A 843 -5.49 -12.94 -32.19
CA PRO A 843 -4.66 -13.13 -31.00
C PRO A 843 -3.44 -12.20 -30.98
N PRO A 844 -2.99 -11.74 -29.80
CA PRO A 844 -1.80 -10.90 -29.70
C PRO A 844 -0.55 -11.66 -30.17
N ARG A 845 0.40 -10.95 -30.77
CA ARG A 845 1.61 -11.53 -31.34
C ARG A 845 2.70 -11.67 -30.25
N PRO A 846 3.18 -12.90 -29.97
CA PRO A 846 4.13 -13.16 -28.89
C PRO A 846 5.59 -13.17 -29.37
N ALA A 847 6.36 -12.21 -28.84
CA ALA A 847 7.81 -12.15 -28.85
C ALA A 847 8.39 -12.65 -27.51
N GLY A 848 9.71 -12.81 -27.43
CA GLY A 848 10.38 -13.13 -26.17
C GLY A 848 11.89 -12.97 -26.21
N GLY A 849 12.50 -13.04 -25.03
CA GLY A 849 13.94 -13.02 -24.84
C GLY A 849 14.37 -13.96 -23.73
N THR A 850 15.43 -14.73 -23.96
CA THR A 850 15.93 -15.78 -23.05
C THR A 850 17.46 -15.86 -23.07
N GLY A 851 18.07 -16.37 -22.00
CA GLY A 851 19.47 -16.79 -22.02
C GLY A 851 20.48 -15.67 -22.26
N ASP A 852 21.62 -15.97 -22.91
CA ASP A 852 22.55 -14.95 -23.40
C ASP A 852 22.00 -14.30 -24.69
N PRO A 853 21.50 -13.05 -24.60
CA PRO A 853 20.14 -12.75 -25.06
C PRO A 853 19.76 -13.28 -26.45
N HIS A 854 19.07 -14.41 -26.46
CA HIS A 854 18.38 -14.96 -27.62
C HIS A 854 16.99 -14.33 -27.70
N LEU A 855 16.71 -13.62 -28.79
CA LEU A 855 15.43 -12.98 -29.04
C LEU A 855 14.62 -13.75 -30.08
N THR A 856 13.31 -13.73 -29.89
CA THR A 856 12.33 -14.01 -30.94
C THR A 856 11.46 -12.77 -31.12
N SER A 857 11.43 -12.21 -32.32
CA SER A 857 10.67 -11.01 -32.67
C SER A 857 9.16 -11.25 -32.67
N LEU A 858 8.39 -10.17 -32.87
CA LEU A 858 6.93 -10.21 -32.89
C LEU A 858 6.35 -10.96 -34.09
N ASP A 859 7.03 -10.97 -35.24
CA ASP A 859 6.67 -11.80 -36.41
C ASP A 859 7.42 -13.15 -36.45
N GLY A 860 8.23 -13.46 -35.43
CA GLY A 860 8.80 -14.79 -35.19
C GLY A 860 10.24 -15.03 -35.67
N TYR A 861 10.95 -13.99 -36.12
CA TYR A 861 12.37 -14.08 -36.47
C TYR A 861 13.24 -14.33 -35.22
N LYS A 862 14.14 -15.31 -35.29
CA LYS A 862 15.04 -15.68 -34.19
C LYS A 862 16.46 -15.18 -34.41
N PHE A 863 17.06 -14.57 -33.39
CA PHE A 863 18.47 -14.13 -33.42
C PHE A 863 19.07 -14.01 -32.01
N THR A 864 20.40 -14.00 -31.92
CA THR A 864 21.15 -13.74 -30.67
C THR A 864 21.71 -12.32 -30.72
N PHE A 865 21.53 -11.55 -29.64
CA PHE A 865 22.13 -10.23 -29.46
C PHE A 865 22.62 -10.05 -28.02
N ASN A 866 23.94 -10.06 -27.85
CA ASN A 866 24.56 -9.87 -26.54
C ASN A 866 25.08 -8.44 -26.39
N GLY A 867 24.35 -7.61 -25.65
CA GLY A 867 24.72 -6.23 -25.30
C GLY A 867 24.91 -6.03 -23.78
N ALA A 868 25.54 -4.92 -23.39
CA ALA A 868 25.63 -4.53 -21.98
C ALA A 868 25.28 -3.04 -21.83
N GLY A 869 24.08 -2.77 -21.31
CA GLY A 869 23.40 -1.48 -21.40
C GLY A 869 21.89 -1.61 -21.26
N GLU A 870 21.18 -0.52 -21.53
CA GLU A 870 19.71 -0.48 -21.57
C GLU A 870 19.27 -0.35 -23.03
N PHE A 871 18.39 -1.23 -23.50
CA PHE A 871 18.04 -1.39 -24.91
C PHE A 871 16.54 -1.24 -25.14
N LEU A 872 16.18 -0.65 -26.29
CA LEU A 872 14.79 -0.46 -26.67
C LEU A 872 14.23 -1.74 -27.28
N MET A 873 13.36 -2.42 -26.53
CA MET A 873 12.75 -3.68 -26.95
C MET A 873 11.59 -3.42 -27.91
N ALA A 874 10.69 -2.52 -27.52
CA ALA A 874 9.59 -2.07 -28.36
C ALA A 874 9.17 -0.64 -27.97
N SER A 875 8.88 0.19 -28.97
CA SER A 875 8.16 1.45 -28.80
C SER A 875 7.10 1.62 -29.87
N SER A 876 6.02 2.35 -29.54
CA SER A 876 4.99 2.75 -30.49
C SER A 876 4.39 4.09 -30.10
N ALA A 877 4.03 4.91 -31.09
CA ALA A 877 3.21 6.10 -30.87
C ALA A 877 1.79 5.75 -30.37
N VAL A 878 1.30 4.53 -30.69
CA VAL A 878 0.04 4.00 -30.16
C VAL A 878 0.18 3.85 -28.64
N HIS A 879 -0.69 4.54 -27.88
CA HIS A 879 -0.61 4.65 -26.41
C HIS A 879 0.73 5.15 -25.85
N ASN A 880 1.60 5.76 -26.66
CA ASN A 880 2.97 6.15 -26.29
C ASN A 880 3.69 5.02 -25.51
N LEU A 881 3.73 3.84 -26.13
CA LEU A 881 4.34 2.63 -25.59
C LEU A 881 5.86 2.76 -25.57
N THR A 882 6.46 2.44 -24.43
CA THR A 882 7.90 2.19 -24.28
C THR A 882 8.13 0.94 -23.43
N PHE A 883 8.87 -0.02 -24.00
CA PHE A 883 9.42 -1.19 -23.31
C PHE A 883 10.94 -1.21 -23.51
N GLN A 884 11.68 -1.14 -22.40
CA GLN A 884 13.13 -1.22 -22.35
C GLN A 884 13.56 -2.41 -21.49
N ALA A 885 14.69 -3.03 -21.84
CA ALA A 885 15.33 -4.07 -21.06
C ALA A 885 16.78 -3.68 -20.73
N ARG A 886 17.25 -4.05 -19.55
CA ARG A 886 18.65 -3.92 -19.15
C ARG A 886 19.35 -5.25 -19.31
N MET A 887 20.46 -5.24 -20.02
CA MET A 887 21.38 -6.36 -20.16
C MET A 887 22.69 -6.02 -19.45
N GLU A 888 23.21 -6.93 -18.63
CA GLU A 888 24.50 -6.77 -17.94
C GLU A 888 25.43 -7.94 -18.22
N ARG A 889 26.74 -7.77 -17.99
CA ARG A 889 27.73 -8.83 -18.23
C ARG A 889 27.54 -9.99 -17.23
N TYR A 890 27.46 -11.22 -17.74
CA TYR A 890 27.37 -12.40 -16.88
C TYR A 890 28.73 -12.74 -16.26
N ARG A 891 28.87 -12.48 -14.96
CA ARG A 891 30.08 -12.81 -14.17
C ARG A 891 31.35 -12.28 -14.87
N ASN A 892 32.34 -13.15 -15.10
CA ASN A 892 33.57 -12.83 -15.82
C ASN A 892 33.60 -13.37 -17.27
N THR A 893 32.47 -13.87 -17.80
CA THR A 893 32.40 -14.47 -19.15
C THR A 893 32.24 -13.39 -20.23
N ASN A 894 32.08 -13.80 -21.49
CA ASN A 894 31.70 -12.90 -22.59
C ASN A 894 30.23 -13.12 -23.02
N ALA A 895 29.38 -13.54 -22.09
CA ALA A 895 27.91 -13.48 -22.20
C ALA A 895 27.36 -12.24 -21.49
N SER A 896 26.13 -11.88 -21.82
CA SER A 896 25.31 -10.91 -21.10
C SER A 896 23.99 -11.54 -20.67
N VAL A 897 23.26 -10.91 -19.77
CA VAL A 897 22.01 -11.39 -19.16
C VAL A 897 21.00 -10.27 -18.98
N TYR A 898 19.72 -10.56 -19.12
CA TYR A 898 18.68 -9.63 -18.67
C TYR A 898 18.68 -9.54 -17.13
N THR A 899 18.80 -8.31 -16.62
CA THR A 899 18.75 -8.02 -15.16
C THR A 899 17.59 -7.13 -14.77
N ALA A 900 16.98 -6.42 -15.72
CA ALA A 900 15.78 -5.64 -15.50
C ALA A 900 14.92 -5.43 -16.75
N PHE A 901 13.63 -5.22 -16.55
CA PHE A 901 12.65 -4.81 -17.56
C PHE A 901 11.86 -3.61 -17.04
N VAL A 902 11.53 -2.65 -17.91
CA VAL A 902 10.66 -1.52 -17.58
C VAL A 902 9.69 -1.22 -18.72
N LEU A 903 8.42 -1.02 -18.36
CA LEU A 903 7.33 -0.75 -19.29
C LEU A 903 6.48 0.44 -18.84
N GLN A 904 6.07 1.27 -19.80
CA GLN A 904 5.13 2.36 -19.59
C GLN A 904 4.27 2.60 -20.83
N THR A 905 3.05 3.08 -20.59
CA THR A 905 2.14 3.65 -21.60
C THR A 905 1.56 4.96 -21.07
N ASN A 906 0.97 5.77 -21.94
CA ASN A 906 0.39 7.08 -21.60
C ASN A 906 -0.64 6.99 -20.44
N ASP A 907 -1.48 5.96 -20.45
CA ASP A 907 -2.61 5.80 -19.53
C ASP A 907 -2.35 4.86 -18.35
N SER A 908 -1.13 4.35 -18.20
CA SER A 908 -0.73 3.46 -17.10
C SER A 908 0.16 4.12 -16.04
N SER A 909 0.40 3.41 -14.95
CA SER A 909 1.63 3.52 -14.14
C SER A 909 2.83 2.94 -14.92
N LYS A 910 4.04 3.36 -14.57
CA LYS A 910 5.30 2.72 -14.98
C LYS A 910 5.57 1.50 -14.10
N VAL A 911 5.90 0.36 -14.70
CA VAL A 911 6.25 -0.87 -13.98
C VAL A 911 7.67 -1.29 -14.35
N GLN A 912 8.51 -1.52 -13.34
CA GLN A 912 9.88 -2.01 -13.48
C GLN A 912 10.07 -3.26 -12.63
N VAL A 913 10.65 -4.31 -13.21
CA VAL A 913 11.07 -5.53 -12.51
C VAL A 913 12.57 -5.64 -12.67
N GLN A 914 13.31 -5.86 -11.58
CA GLN A 914 14.76 -6.04 -11.61
C GLN A 914 15.23 -7.08 -10.61
N MET A 915 16.35 -7.76 -10.92
CA MET A 915 17.09 -8.54 -9.93
C MET A 915 17.85 -7.60 -8.99
N SER A 916 17.73 -7.83 -7.69
CA SER A 916 18.58 -7.23 -6.66
C SER A 916 19.87 -8.01 -6.51
N ASN A 917 20.97 -7.36 -6.12
CA ASN A 917 22.29 -7.95 -5.84
C ASN A 917 22.29 -8.98 -4.66
N MET A 918 21.11 -9.33 -4.13
CA MET A 918 20.87 -10.38 -3.13
C MET A 918 20.09 -11.58 -3.68
N ASN A 919 19.93 -11.69 -5.01
CA ASN A 919 19.05 -12.64 -5.70
C ASN A 919 17.57 -12.53 -5.26
N GLU A 920 17.10 -11.31 -5.03
CA GLU A 920 15.72 -10.99 -4.69
C GLU A 920 15.09 -10.15 -5.81
N THR A 921 13.87 -10.49 -6.25
CA THR A 921 13.15 -9.69 -7.26
C THR A 921 12.62 -8.41 -6.65
N LEU A 922 13.06 -7.27 -7.17
CA LEU A 922 12.53 -5.97 -6.80
C LEU A 922 11.60 -5.44 -7.89
N ILE A 923 10.41 -5.01 -7.47
CA ILE A 923 9.38 -4.45 -8.35
C ILE A 923 9.14 -3.00 -7.95
N LEU A 924 9.32 -2.08 -8.88
CA LEU A 924 9.03 -0.65 -8.69
C LEU A 924 7.77 -0.28 -9.49
N VAL A 925 6.86 0.44 -8.84
CA VAL A 925 5.67 1.05 -9.47
C VAL A 925 5.82 2.56 -9.36
N ASP A 926 5.83 3.24 -10.51
CA ASP A 926 6.10 4.69 -10.63
C ASP A 926 7.41 5.16 -9.96
N GLY A 927 8.31 4.22 -9.66
CA GLY A 927 9.62 4.42 -9.01
C GLY A 927 9.70 4.02 -7.54
N GLU A 928 8.57 3.74 -6.87
CA GLU A 928 8.55 3.31 -5.47
C GLU A 928 8.44 1.77 -5.37
N PRO A 929 9.08 1.12 -4.38
CA PRO A 929 9.10 -0.33 -4.26
C PRO A 929 7.77 -0.91 -3.77
N LEU A 930 7.23 -1.87 -4.52
CA LEU A 930 6.07 -2.66 -4.13
C LEU A 930 6.47 -3.63 -3.01
N ARG A 931 5.94 -3.45 -1.80
CA ARG A 931 6.22 -4.33 -0.65
C ARG A 931 5.47 -5.66 -0.79
N LEU A 932 6.23 -6.75 -0.93
CA LEU A 932 5.70 -8.10 -1.18
C LEU A 932 5.61 -8.95 0.10
N ASP A 933 6.01 -8.40 1.25
CA ASP A 933 6.38 -9.10 2.49
C ASP A 933 5.22 -9.81 3.25
N SER A 934 4.02 -9.88 2.67
CA SER A 934 2.79 -10.28 3.38
C SER A 934 1.64 -10.73 2.47
N ILE A 935 1.92 -11.44 1.36
CA ILE A 935 0.92 -11.74 0.31
C ILE A 935 0.06 -12.98 0.59
N PRO A 936 -1.27 -12.82 0.77
CA PRO A 936 -2.28 -13.77 0.32
C PRO A 936 -2.86 -13.40 -1.07
N ILE A 937 -2.79 -12.13 -1.47
CA ILE A 937 -3.41 -11.60 -2.71
C ILE A 937 -2.43 -11.65 -3.88
N LYS A 938 -2.69 -12.53 -4.85
CA LYS A 938 -1.79 -12.77 -5.99
C LYS A 938 -1.97 -11.79 -7.16
N VAL A 939 -2.83 -10.78 -7.03
CA VAL A 939 -3.20 -9.86 -8.12
C VAL A 939 -3.27 -8.41 -7.61
N HIS A 940 -2.60 -7.50 -8.29
CA HIS A 940 -2.57 -6.07 -7.99
C HIS A 940 -3.17 -5.25 -9.14
N HIS A 941 -4.19 -4.45 -8.83
CA HIS A 941 -4.80 -3.48 -9.76
C HIS A 941 -4.19 -2.09 -9.55
N LEU A 942 -3.63 -1.53 -10.62
CA LEU A 942 -2.97 -0.22 -10.66
C LEU A 942 -3.61 0.66 -11.77
N ARG A 943 -3.13 1.89 -11.95
CA ARG A 943 -3.54 2.75 -13.09
C ARG A 943 -3.14 2.05 -14.40
N GLY A 944 -4.11 1.67 -15.22
CA GLY A 944 -3.91 1.15 -16.58
C GLY A 944 -3.05 -0.11 -16.70
N VAL A 945 -2.78 -0.81 -15.60
CA VAL A 945 -1.98 -2.05 -15.58
C VAL A 945 -2.41 -2.95 -14.42
N ARG A 946 -2.45 -4.26 -14.66
CA ARG A 946 -2.62 -5.30 -13.65
C ARG A 946 -1.36 -6.15 -13.56
N ILE A 947 -0.88 -6.41 -12.36
CA ILE A 947 0.25 -7.30 -12.08
C ILE A 947 -0.29 -8.55 -11.38
N ARG A 948 0.14 -9.75 -11.78
CA ARG A 948 -0.24 -11.03 -11.18
C ARG A 948 0.97 -11.92 -10.94
N PHE A 949 1.01 -12.54 -9.77
CA PHE A 949 2.09 -13.42 -9.31
C PHE A 949 1.67 -14.89 -9.31
N ASN A 950 2.60 -15.79 -9.62
CA ASN A 950 2.44 -17.21 -9.28
C ASN A 950 2.80 -17.46 -7.80
N SER A 951 2.44 -18.63 -7.28
CA SER A 951 2.65 -18.99 -5.86
C SER A 951 4.12 -19.02 -5.42
N GLU A 952 5.05 -19.09 -6.36
CA GLU A 952 6.49 -19.28 -6.14
C GLU A 952 7.31 -18.02 -6.46
N MET A 953 6.66 -16.93 -6.90
CA MET A 953 7.27 -15.69 -7.41
C MET A 953 8.21 -15.83 -8.63
N THR A 954 8.36 -17.05 -9.18
CA THR A 954 9.15 -17.35 -10.38
C THR A 954 8.54 -16.82 -11.69
N LYS A 955 7.28 -16.35 -11.68
CA LYS A 955 6.59 -15.76 -12.84
C LYS A 955 5.74 -14.55 -12.43
N ILE A 956 5.92 -13.44 -13.16
CA ILE A 956 5.14 -12.20 -13.01
C ILE A 956 4.45 -11.89 -14.34
N ASN A 957 3.11 -11.86 -14.36
CA ASN A 957 2.34 -11.38 -15.50
C ASN A 957 1.99 -9.91 -15.31
N ILE A 958 2.36 -9.05 -16.25
CA ILE A 958 2.11 -7.60 -16.25
C ILE A 958 1.29 -7.27 -17.50
N ALA A 959 0.00 -6.94 -17.34
CA ALA A 959 -0.91 -6.68 -18.45
C ALA A 959 -1.44 -5.24 -18.42
N PHE A 960 -1.19 -4.47 -19.47
CA PHE A 960 -1.59 -3.07 -19.60
C PHE A 960 -2.94 -2.94 -20.33
N SER A 961 -3.76 -1.96 -19.95
CA SER A 961 -5.05 -1.69 -20.63
C SER A 961 -4.87 -1.24 -22.08
N ALA A 962 -3.66 -0.82 -22.46
CA ALA A 962 -3.26 -0.55 -23.83
C ALA A 962 -3.17 -1.81 -24.73
N GLY A 963 -3.31 -3.04 -24.20
CA GLY A 963 -3.19 -4.28 -24.98
C GLY A 963 -1.73 -4.69 -25.26
N ILE A 964 -0.84 -4.42 -24.31
CA ILE A 964 0.45 -5.10 -24.21
C ILE A 964 0.48 -5.87 -22.89
N ALA A 965 0.99 -7.09 -22.93
CA ALA A 965 1.23 -7.88 -21.73
C ALA A 965 2.62 -8.53 -21.77
N VAL A 966 3.28 -8.63 -20.62
CA VAL A 966 4.60 -9.26 -20.47
C VAL A 966 4.57 -10.24 -19.30
N THR A 967 4.93 -11.49 -19.56
CA THR A 967 5.34 -12.42 -18.50
C THR A 967 6.85 -12.33 -18.32
N VAL A 968 7.30 -11.94 -17.13
CA VAL A 968 8.69 -12.05 -16.69
C VAL A 968 8.87 -13.38 -15.97
N TYR A 969 9.86 -14.15 -16.40
CA TYR A 969 10.34 -15.39 -15.81
C TYR A 969 11.60 -15.08 -14.99
N ILE A 970 11.69 -15.64 -13.79
CA ILE A 970 12.77 -15.34 -12.84
C ILE A 970 13.42 -16.64 -12.40
N ASP A 971 14.73 -16.76 -12.67
CA ASP A 971 15.62 -17.73 -12.05
C ASP A 971 16.62 -17.02 -11.10
N THR A 972 17.38 -17.81 -10.36
CA THR A 972 18.53 -17.37 -9.56
C THR A 972 19.69 -16.74 -10.35
N GLU A 973 19.88 -17.09 -11.63
CA GLU A 973 21.01 -16.62 -12.45
C GLU A 973 20.64 -15.69 -13.61
N VAL A 974 19.36 -15.64 -14.01
CA VAL A 974 18.87 -14.89 -15.18
C VAL A 974 17.39 -14.53 -15.04
N MET A 975 16.93 -13.52 -15.79
CA MET A 975 15.51 -13.39 -16.13
C MET A 975 15.28 -13.59 -17.62
N SER A 976 14.12 -14.14 -17.95
CA SER A 976 13.61 -14.28 -19.32
C SER A 976 12.25 -13.60 -19.45
N PHE A 977 11.78 -13.31 -20.65
CA PHE A 977 10.45 -12.72 -20.84
C PHE A 977 9.71 -13.23 -22.07
N ILE A 978 8.38 -13.15 -22.01
CA ILE A 978 7.47 -13.30 -23.15
C ILE A 978 6.61 -12.04 -23.21
N ALA A 979 6.66 -11.31 -24.31
CA ALA A 979 5.89 -10.09 -24.55
C ALA A 979 4.84 -10.33 -25.62
N GLN A 980 3.59 -9.94 -25.36
CA GLN A 980 2.45 -10.06 -26.25
C GLN A 980 1.91 -8.68 -26.59
N LEU A 981 1.93 -8.31 -27.87
CA LEU A 981 1.34 -7.06 -28.37
C LEU A 981 0.09 -7.36 -29.21
N ASP A 982 -1.00 -6.67 -28.90
CA ASP A 982 -2.25 -6.67 -29.66
C ASP A 982 -2.05 -6.20 -31.11
N THR A 983 -2.79 -6.78 -32.05
CA THR A 983 -2.63 -6.53 -33.51
C THR A 983 -2.88 -5.08 -33.92
N LYS A 984 -3.54 -4.27 -33.10
CA LYS A 984 -3.65 -2.81 -33.31
C LYS A 984 -2.30 -2.06 -33.33
N PHE A 985 -1.22 -2.67 -32.84
CA PHE A 985 0.15 -2.16 -32.93
C PHE A 985 0.83 -2.49 -34.28
N GLN A 986 0.19 -3.27 -35.17
CA GLN A 986 0.78 -3.72 -36.43
C GLN A 986 1.21 -2.55 -37.34
N GLY A 987 2.42 -2.67 -37.91
CA GLY A 987 3.10 -1.66 -38.72
C GLY A 987 3.51 -0.39 -37.96
N GLN A 988 3.46 -0.40 -36.62
CA GLN A 988 3.68 0.77 -35.77
C GLN A 988 4.59 0.48 -34.56
N VAL A 989 5.31 -0.65 -34.55
CA VAL A 989 6.33 -0.97 -33.55
C VAL A 989 7.72 -0.68 -34.12
N GLN A 990 8.66 -0.32 -33.25
CA GLN A 990 10.10 -0.32 -33.55
C GLN A 990 10.91 -0.73 -32.32
N GLY A 991 12.05 -1.40 -32.52
CA GLY A 991 12.96 -1.86 -31.46
C GLY A 991 13.53 -3.25 -31.75
N LEU A 992 14.24 -3.83 -30.77
CA LEU A 992 14.82 -5.18 -30.88
C LEU A 992 13.79 -6.30 -31.06
N LEU A 993 12.51 -6.06 -30.80
CA LEU A 993 11.42 -7.03 -31.04
C LEU A 993 10.81 -6.94 -32.45
N GLY A 994 11.43 -6.14 -33.33
CA GLY A 994 11.01 -6.02 -34.72
C GLY A 994 10.00 -4.91 -34.97
N ASN A 995 9.36 -4.94 -36.13
CA ASN A 995 8.44 -3.90 -36.59
C ASN A 995 6.95 -4.32 -36.55
N LEU A 996 6.68 -5.62 -36.38
CA LEU A 996 5.35 -6.22 -36.30
C LEU A 996 4.49 -5.86 -37.52
N ASN A 997 4.87 -6.31 -38.73
CA ASN A 997 4.07 -6.14 -39.95
C ASN A 997 3.46 -7.46 -40.47
N GLY A 998 3.99 -8.60 -40.05
CA GLY A 998 3.69 -9.95 -40.54
C GLY A 998 4.82 -10.60 -41.35
N ASN A 999 6.02 -10.01 -41.40
CA ASN A 999 7.15 -10.48 -42.21
C ASN A 999 8.46 -10.61 -41.39
N PRO A 1000 8.83 -11.80 -40.90
CA PRO A 1000 10.04 -11.97 -40.10
C PRO A 1000 11.34 -11.63 -40.86
N ASP A 1001 11.35 -11.64 -42.20
CA ASP A 1001 12.55 -11.33 -43.00
C ASP A 1001 12.95 -9.85 -42.98
N ASP A 1002 12.13 -8.93 -42.43
CA ASP A 1002 12.46 -7.50 -42.28
C ASP A 1002 12.42 -6.96 -40.83
N ASP A 1003 12.27 -7.83 -39.83
CA ASP A 1003 12.32 -7.44 -38.40
C ASP A 1003 13.69 -6.89 -37.95
N LEU A 1004 14.79 -7.23 -38.64
CA LEU A 1004 16.12 -6.68 -38.37
C LEU A 1004 16.28 -5.26 -38.96
N GLN A 1005 15.33 -4.37 -38.67
CA GLN A 1005 15.33 -2.98 -39.11
C GLN A 1005 16.10 -2.08 -38.13
N PHE A 1006 17.05 -1.31 -38.65
CA PHE A 1006 17.79 -0.29 -37.89
C PHE A 1006 16.88 0.91 -37.55
N PRO A 1007 17.19 1.72 -36.53
CA PRO A 1007 16.43 2.95 -36.21
C PRO A 1007 16.33 3.97 -37.35
N ASN A 1008 17.23 3.89 -38.34
CA ASN A 1008 17.22 4.72 -39.55
C ASN A 1008 16.34 4.16 -40.70
N GLY A 1009 15.64 3.04 -40.48
CA GLY A 1009 14.75 2.39 -41.44
C GLY A 1009 15.41 1.42 -42.43
N THR A 1010 16.75 1.30 -42.45
CA THR A 1010 17.45 0.30 -43.27
C THR A 1010 17.37 -1.11 -42.66
N LEU A 1011 17.56 -2.15 -43.46
CA LEU A 1011 17.46 -3.55 -43.02
C LEU A 1011 18.83 -4.22 -42.97
N LEU A 1012 19.12 -4.92 -41.87
CA LEU A 1012 20.17 -5.96 -41.86
C LEU A 1012 19.64 -7.20 -42.58
N LYS A 1013 20.54 -7.93 -43.25
CA LYS A 1013 20.15 -9.11 -44.05
C LYS A 1013 19.83 -10.31 -43.15
N PRO A 1014 18.77 -11.09 -43.43
CA PRO A 1014 18.56 -12.40 -42.81
C PRO A 1014 19.78 -13.33 -42.93
N GLY A 1015 20.09 -14.04 -41.84
CA GLY A 1015 21.25 -14.93 -41.75
C GLY A 1015 22.61 -14.22 -41.71
N SER A 1016 22.68 -12.97 -41.23
CA SER A 1016 23.94 -12.28 -40.94
C SER A 1016 24.69 -12.91 -39.74
N SER A 1017 25.98 -12.63 -39.61
CA SER A 1017 26.82 -13.19 -38.53
C SER A 1017 26.49 -12.61 -37.15
N LEU A 1018 26.88 -13.33 -36.09
CA LEU A 1018 26.72 -12.85 -34.70
C LEU A 1018 27.39 -11.49 -34.45
N LYS A 1019 28.44 -11.14 -35.21
CA LYS A 1019 29.09 -9.83 -35.13
C LYS A 1019 28.24 -8.72 -35.76
N GLU A 1020 27.65 -8.98 -36.93
CA GLU A 1020 26.73 -8.04 -37.60
C GLU A 1020 25.43 -7.87 -36.80
N LEU A 1021 24.94 -8.92 -36.14
CA LEU A 1021 23.80 -8.87 -35.21
C LEU A 1021 24.10 -8.08 -33.93
N HIS A 1022 25.32 -8.20 -33.39
CA HIS A 1022 25.80 -7.37 -32.28
C HIS A 1022 25.93 -5.89 -32.68
N GLU A 1023 26.50 -5.60 -33.85
CA GLU A 1023 26.57 -4.24 -34.39
C GLU A 1023 25.17 -3.65 -34.65
N PHE A 1024 24.20 -4.46 -35.09
CA PHE A 1024 22.79 -4.07 -35.21
C PHE A 1024 22.13 -3.72 -33.87
N GLY A 1025 22.26 -4.58 -32.85
CA GLY A 1025 21.57 -4.35 -31.58
C GLY A 1025 22.17 -3.21 -30.75
N LEU A 1026 23.43 -2.85 -30.97
CA LEU A 1026 24.03 -1.65 -30.37
C LEU A 1026 23.41 -0.33 -30.86
N GLU A 1027 22.80 -0.29 -32.05
CA GLU A 1027 22.07 0.90 -32.54
C GLU A 1027 20.73 1.09 -31.80
N TRP A 1028 20.25 0.08 -31.06
CA TRP A 1028 19.05 0.15 -30.21
C TRP A 1028 19.36 0.45 -28.72
N LEU A 1029 20.58 0.90 -28.42
CA LEU A 1029 21.02 1.32 -27.09
C LEU A 1029 20.36 2.66 -26.70
N VAL A 1030 19.63 2.66 -25.59
CA VAL A 1030 18.81 3.79 -25.10
C VAL A 1030 19.70 4.91 -24.55
N ALA A 1031 19.43 6.18 -24.90
CA ALA A 1031 20.16 7.33 -24.37
C ALA A 1031 19.84 7.63 -22.89
N PRO A 1032 20.73 8.26 -22.11
CA PRO A 1032 20.49 8.59 -20.69
C PRO A 1032 19.19 9.36 -20.43
N GLU A 1033 18.83 10.28 -21.32
CA GLU A 1033 17.62 11.10 -21.29
C GLU A 1033 16.35 10.39 -21.79
N GLU A 1034 16.51 9.24 -22.46
CA GLU A 1034 15.42 8.39 -22.97
C GLU A 1034 15.17 7.16 -22.10
N SER A 1035 16.06 6.86 -21.15
CA SER A 1035 15.87 5.78 -20.19
C SER A 1035 14.71 6.07 -19.26
N ILE A 1036 13.74 5.16 -19.23
CA ILE A 1036 12.64 5.22 -18.26
C ILE A 1036 12.92 4.39 -17.01
N PHE A 1037 14.11 3.82 -16.83
CA PHE A 1037 14.46 3.11 -15.60
C PHE A 1037 14.53 4.06 -14.39
N THR A 1038 14.02 3.62 -13.25
CA THR A 1038 14.29 4.24 -11.95
C THR A 1038 15.55 3.59 -11.35
N TYR A 1039 16.50 4.41 -10.93
CA TYR A 1039 17.74 3.97 -10.31
C TYR A 1039 17.70 4.12 -8.79
N ILE A 1040 18.31 3.17 -8.08
CA ILE A 1040 18.36 3.16 -6.61
C ILE A 1040 19.78 3.53 -6.19
N SER A 1041 19.91 4.64 -5.46
CA SER A 1041 21.20 5.14 -4.95
C SER A 1041 22.00 4.03 -4.25
N PRO A 1042 23.29 3.81 -4.61
CA PRO A 1042 24.16 4.72 -5.35
C PRO A 1042 24.14 4.59 -6.88
N PHE A 1043 23.32 3.69 -7.45
CA PHE A 1043 23.35 3.39 -8.89
C PHE A 1043 22.66 4.45 -9.75
N ASP A 1044 23.03 4.48 -11.03
CA ASP A 1044 22.54 5.39 -12.08
C ASP A 1044 22.63 4.73 -13.47
N TYR A 1045 22.31 5.44 -14.55
CA TYR A 1045 22.47 4.95 -15.93
C TYR A 1045 23.92 4.51 -16.24
N SER A 1046 24.91 5.26 -15.77
CA SER A 1046 26.33 4.99 -16.05
C SER A 1046 26.84 3.69 -15.42
N THR A 1047 26.21 3.26 -14.34
CA THR A 1047 26.44 1.97 -13.65
C THR A 1047 26.25 0.78 -14.58
N TYR A 1048 25.33 0.87 -15.53
CA TYR A 1048 24.88 -0.24 -16.37
C TYR A 1048 25.29 -0.12 -17.85
N HIS A 1049 25.84 1.03 -18.25
CA HIS A 1049 26.12 1.37 -19.64
C HIS A 1049 27.54 0.98 -20.07
N PHE A 1050 27.67 -0.13 -20.80
CA PHE A 1050 28.96 -0.69 -21.24
C PHE A 1050 29.03 -0.92 -22.77
N PRO A 1051 28.91 0.12 -23.63
CA PRO A 1051 28.90 0.02 -25.09
C PRO A 1051 30.21 -0.47 -25.74
N LYS A 1052 31.21 -0.85 -24.93
CA LYS A 1052 32.47 -1.48 -25.37
C LYS A 1052 32.56 -2.96 -24.99
N PHE A 1053 31.48 -3.53 -24.44
CA PHE A 1053 31.37 -4.96 -24.22
C PHE A 1053 31.37 -5.69 -25.57
N SER A 1054 32.28 -6.67 -25.70
CA SER A 1054 32.34 -7.56 -26.86
C SER A 1054 31.97 -8.96 -26.39
N PRO A 1055 30.88 -9.56 -26.89
CA PRO A 1055 30.51 -10.93 -26.55
C PRO A 1055 31.41 -11.95 -27.23
N ASN A 1056 31.18 -13.23 -26.97
CA ASN A 1056 31.71 -14.30 -27.80
C ASN A 1056 30.96 -14.38 -29.15
N PHE A 1057 31.70 -14.62 -30.24
CA PHE A 1057 31.16 -14.81 -31.59
C PHE A 1057 31.39 -16.22 -32.14
N GLU A 1058 32.07 -17.11 -31.41
CA GLU A 1058 32.34 -18.49 -31.82
C GLU A 1058 31.21 -19.42 -31.38
N VAL A 1059 30.57 -20.09 -32.35
CA VAL A 1059 29.52 -21.10 -32.08
C VAL A 1059 30.16 -22.42 -31.63
N PRO A 1060 29.75 -23.02 -30.48
CA PRO A 1060 30.33 -24.27 -29.99
C PRO A 1060 30.16 -25.46 -30.94
N ASP A 1061 31.22 -26.27 -31.07
CA ASP A 1061 31.17 -27.55 -31.79
C ASP A 1061 30.47 -28.62 -30.93
N LEU A 1062 29.25 -28.99 -31.33
CA LEU A 1062 28.43 -30.04 -30.71
C LEU A 1062 29.18 -31.36 -30.49
N ASN A 1063 30.19 -31.69 -31.32
CA ASN A 1063 30.97 -32.91 -31.16
C ASN A 1063 31.84 -32.88 -29.90
N GLN A 1064 32.29 -31.70 -29.47
CA GLN A 1064 33.20 -31.48 -28.33
C GLN A 1064 32.48 -31.17 -27.01
N VAL A 1065 31.19 -30.84 -27.06
CA VAL A 1065 30.33 -30.59 -25.89
C VAL A 1065 30.20 -31.84 -24.99
N SER A 1066 30.12 -31.65 -23.66
CA SER A 1066 30.01 -32.74 -22.68
C SER A 1066 28.70 -33.52 -22.81
N GLN A 1067 28.67 -34.75 -22.28
CA GLN A 1067 27.45 -35.57 -22.30
C GLN A 1067 26.33 -34.94 -21.45
N GLU A 1068 26.66 -34.32 -20.32
CA GLU A 1068 25.69 -33.69 -19.41
C GLU A 1068 24.93 -32.54 -20.10
N ILE A 1069 25.61 -31.74 -20.93
CA ILE A 1069 24.96 -30.67 -21.71
C ILE A 1069 24.08 -31.27 -22.82
N LYS A 1070 24.49 -32.37 -23.45
CA LYS A 1070 23.71 -33.09 -24.48
C LYS A 1070 22.45 -33.73 -23.91
N ASP A 1071 22.55 -34.33 -22.73
CA ASP A 1071 21.44 -34.96 -22.00
C ASP A 1071 20.41 -33.92 -21.52
N LEU A 1072 20.85 -32.67 -21.25
CA LEU A 1072 19.98 -31.54 -20.93
C LEU A 1072 19.34 -30.89 -22.16
N CYS A 1073 20.16 -30.44 -23.11
CA CYS A 1073 19.73 -29.54 -24.19
C CYS A 1073 19.20 -30.25 -25.44
N GLY A 1074 19.57 -31.52 -25.65
CA GLY A 1074 19.29 -32.23 -26.90
C GLY A 1074 19.79 -31.45 -28.12
N ASP A 1075 18.87 -31.12 -29.03
CA ASP A 1075 19.12 -30.39 -30.27
C ASP A 1075 18.96 -28.84 -30.15
N SER A 1076 18.67 -28.29 -28.97
CA SER A 1076 18.53 -26.83 -28.80
C SER A 1076 19.91 -26.15 -28.81
N MET A 1077 20.23 -25.53 -29.94
CA MET A 1077 21.45 -24.72 -30.10
C MET A 1077 21.52 -23.55 -29.11
N GLU A 1078 20.38 -22.97 -28.75
CA GLU A 1078 20.26 -21.94 -27.72
C GLU A 1078 20.84 -22.44 -26.37
N CYS A 1079 20.24 -23.51 -25.84
CA CYS A 1079 20.66 -24.15 -24.59
C CYS A 1079 22.13 -24.60 -24.62
N VAL A 1080 22.60 -25.17 -25.73
CA VAL A 1080 24.00 -25.62 -25.83
C VAL A 1080 24.98 -24.44 -25.90
N PHE A 1081 24.63 -23.34 -26.57
CA PHE A 1081 25.46 -22.13 -26.61
C PHE A 1081 25.60 -21.57 -25.19
N ASP A 1082 24.47 -21.35 -24.51
CA ASP A 1082 24.43 -20.88 -23.12
C ASP A 1082 25.24 -21.75 -22.16
N ALA A 1083 25.05 -23.07 -22.21
CA ALA A 1083 25.75 -24.00 -21.32
C ALA A 1083 27.27 -23.92 -21.47
N VAL A 1084 27.77 -23.63 -22.69
CA VAL A 1084 29.20 -23.51 -22.97
C VAL A 1084 29.76 -22.12 -22.65
N ILE A 1085 29.01 -21.04 -22.89
CA ILE A 1085 29.51 -19.66 -22.68
C ILE A 1085 29.32 -19.18 -21.23
N THR A 1086 28.24 -19.58 -20.56
CA THR A 1086 28.02 -19.29 -19.12
C THR A 1086 28.73 -20.28 -18.21
N GLY A 1087 28.88 -21.54 -18.65
CA GLY A 1087 29.33 -22.66 -17.82
C GLY A 1087 28.27 -23.17 -16.83
N SER A 1088 27.00 -22.79 -16.99
CA SER A 1088 25.91 -23.11 -16.07
C SER A 1088 24.80 -23.96 -16.71
N LEU A 1089 24.60 -25.18 -16.19
CA LEU A 1089 23.49 -26.04 -16.58
C LEU A 1089 22.13 -25.52 -16.09
N SER A 1090 22.10 -24.77 -14.98
CA SER A 1090 20.85 -24.17 -14.47
C SER A 1090 20.37 -23.07 -15.41
N PHE A 1091 21.30 -22.25 -15.88
CA PHE A 1091 21.07 -21.20 -16.86
C PHE A 1091 20.55 -21.76 -18.18
N ALA A 1092 21.26 -22.72 -18.77
CA ALA A 1092 20.87 -23.37 -20.02
C ALA A 1092 19.48 -24.05 -19.94
N ASN A 1093 19.14 -24.63 -18.78
CA ASN A 1093 17.83 -25.20 -18.52
C ASN A 1093 16.70 -24.14 -18.48
N GLU A 1094 16.96 -22.94 -17.92
CA GLU A 1094 16.02 -21.81 -17.96
C GLU A 1094 15.73 -21.42 -19.42
N THR A 1095 16.80 -21.17 -20.18
CA THR A 1095 16.74 -20.82 -21.61
C THR A 1095 15.94 -21.85 -22.40
N LEU A 1096 16.19 -23.15 -22.19
CA LEU A 1096 15.45 -24.24 -22.84
C LEU A 1096 13.97 -24.21 -22.47
N VAL A 1097 13.64 -24.10 -21.18
CA VAL A 1097 12.26 -24.10 -20.68
C VAL A 1097 11.46 -22.92 -21.23
N VAL A 1098 12.03 -21.71 -21.26
CA VAL A 1098 11.33 -20.53 -21.76
C VAL A 1098 11.32 -20.48 -23.29
N THR A 1099 12.37 -20.91 -23.99
CA THR A 1099 12.36 -21.05 -25.46
C THR A 1099 11.28 -22.02 -25.95
N VAL A 1100 11.15 -23.17 -25.29
CA VAL A 1100 10.06 -24.13 -25.54
C VAL A 1100 8.69 -23.53 -25.18
N THR A 1101 8.62 -22.64 -24.20
CA THR A 1101 7.37 -21.95 -23.83
C THR A 1101 6.98 -20.87 -24.85
N ILE A 1102 7.91 -20.02 -25.30
CA ILE A 1102 7.72 -19.06 -26.40
C ILE A 1102 7.16 -19.78 -27.64
N THR A 1103 7.81 -20.88 -28.03
CA THR A 1103 7.40 -21.69 -29.18
C THR A 1103 5.96 -22.24 -29.03
N LYS A 1104 5.58 -22.70 -27.83
CA LYS A 1104 4.22 -23.18 -27.52
C LYS A 1104 3.18 -22.06 -27.45
N VAL A 1105 3.57 -20.85 -27.07
CA VAL A 1105 2.70 -19.66 -27.06
C VAL A 1105 2.46 -19.19 -28.49
N GLN A 1106 3.52 -19.09 -29.32
CA GLN A 1106 3.41 -18.80 -30.76
C GLN A 1106 2.50 -19.79 -31.49
N GLN A 1107 2.69 -21.11 -31.29
CA GLN A 1107 1.86 -22.15 -31.91
C GLN A 1107 0.40 -22.14 -31.41
N GLY A 1108 0.14 -21.60 -30.21
CA GLY A 1108 -1.20 -21.54 -29.61
C GLY A 1108 -1.96 -20.24 -29.85
N LEU A 1109 -1.27 -19.15 -30.22
CA LEU A 1109 -1.84 -17.83 -30.52
C LEU A 1109 -1.90 -17.57 -32.04
N VAL A 1110 -2.38 -18.56 -32.78
CA VAL A 1110 -2.71 -18.45 -34.20
C VAL A 1110 -4.17 -18.04 -34.37
N LYS A 1111 -4.47 -17.23 -35.40
CA LYS A 1111 -5.85 -16.83 -35.71
C LYS A 1111 -6.66 -18.03 -36.19
N ILE A 1112 -7.86 -18.20 -35.63
CA ILE A 1112 -8.82 -19.25 -36.02
C ILE A 1112 -9.95 -18.57 -36.78
N VAL A 1113 -10.34 -19.14 -37.92
CA VAL A 1113 -11.47 -18.62 -38.71
C VAL A 1113 -12.78 -19.07 -38.06
N SER A 1114 -13.57 -18.08 -37.62
CA SER A 1114 -14.95 -18.20 -37.15
C SER A 1114 -15.86 -17.43 -38.10
N CYS A 1115 -17.00 -18.00 -38.47
CA CYS A 1115 -18.02 -17.33 -39.27
C CYS A 1115 -19.04 -16.57 -38.40
N GLY A 1116 -18.83 -16.53 -37.08
CA GLY A 1116 -19.73 -15.91 -36.11
C GLY A 1116 -21.11 -16.56 -36.01
N TYR A 1117 -21.96 -16.02 -35.16
CA TYR A 1117 -23.35 -16.47 -34.99
C TYR A 1117 -24.19 -16.05 -36.21
N PRO A 1118 -24.75 -16.99 -37.00
CA PRO A 1118 -25.50 -16.64 -38.23
C PRO A 1118 -26.84 -15.96 -37.96
N GLY A 1119 -27.32 -15.97 -36.71
CA GLY A 1119 -28.50 -15.24 -36.26
C GLY A 1119 -29.62 -16.11 -35.68
N ASP A 1120 -30.58 -15.44 -35.06
CA ASP A 1120 -31.81 -16.06 -34.55
C ASP A 1120 -32.78 -16.33 -35.71
N VAL A 1121 -33.24 -17.57 -35.85
CA VAL A 1121 -34.32 -17.95 -36.77
C VAL A 1121 -35.66 -17.62 -36.12
N GLU A 1122 -36.45 -16.73 -36.73
CA GLU A 1122 -37.79 -16.40 -36.24
C GLU A 1122 -38.78 -17.52 -36.61
N ASN A 1123 -39.51 -18.06 -35.62
CA ASN A 1123 -40.34 -19.26 -35.72
C ASN A 1123 -39.56 -20.53 -36.14
N GLY A 1124 -38.35 -20.70 -35.60
CA GLY A 1124 -37.53 -21.89 -35.81
C GLY A 1124 -36.38 -22.05 -34.83
N LEU A 1125 -35.62 -23.12 -35.04
CA LEU A 1125 -34.51 -23.55 -34.18
C LEU A 1125 -33.24 -23.74 -35.00
N LEU A 1126 -32.17 -23.09 -34.55
CA LEU A 1126 -30.80 -23.36 -34.98
C LEU A 1126 -30.21 -24.46 -34.08
N SER A 1127 -29.61 -25.48 -34.69
CA SER A 1127 -28.97 -26.60 -33.98
C SER A 1127 -27.47 -26.64 -34.27
N GLY A 1128 -26.69 -26.25 -33.26
CA GLY A 1128 -25.23 -26.22 -33.29
C GLY A 1128 -24.66 -25.29 -32.22
N SER A 1129 -23.41 -25.54 -31.82
CA SER A 1129 -22.73 -24.77 -30.76
C SER A 1129 -21.34 -24.25 -31.15
N VAL A 1130 -20.82 -24.63 -32.32
CA VAL A 1130 -19.47 -24.30 -32.78
C VAL A 1130 -19.54 -23.70 -34.18
N TYR A 1131 -18.96 -22.51 -34.35
CA TYR A 1131 -19.15 -21.62 -35.50
C TYR A 1131 -17.85 -21.40 -36.30
N LEU A 1132 -16.90 -22.34 -36.13
CA LEU A 1132 -15.56 -22.32 -36.71
C LEU A 1132 -15.53 -22.91 -38.13
N VAL A 1133 -14.46 -22.64 -38.88
CA VAL A 1133 -14.26 -23.17 -40.24
C VAL A 1133 -14.50 -24.68 -40.34
N ASN A 1134 -15.22 -25.09 -41.39
CA ASN A 1134 -15.70 -26.45 -41.65
C ASN A 1134 -16.74 -27.03 -40.66
N THR A 1135 -17.20 -26.29 -39.64
CA THR A 1135 -18.38 -26.73 -38.87
C THR A 1135 -19.67 -26.48 -39.63
N THR A 1136 -20.74 -27.14 -39.19
CA THR A 1136 -22.08 -26.96 -39.76
C THR A 1136 -23.13 -26.79 -38.68
N VAL A 1137 -24.07 -25.88 -38.90
CA VAL A 1137 -25.27 -25.73 -38.08
C VAL A 1137 -26.49 -26.12 -38.90
N ASP A 1138 -27.39 -26.91 -38.31
CA ASP A 1138 -28.62 -27.37 -38.95
C ASP A 1138 -29.79 -26.47 -38.55
N VAL A 1139 -30.74 -26.26 -39.46
CA VAL A 1139 -31.87 -25.33 -39.26
C VAL A 1139 -33.21 -26.03 -39.43
N ALA A 1140 -34.08 -25.87 -38.44
CA ALA A 1140 -35.47 -26.33 -38.45
C ALA A 1140 -36.43 -25.15 -38.22
N CYS A 1141 -37.70 -25.34 -38.57
CA CYS A 1141 -38.79 -24.42 -38.23
C CYS A 1141 -39.68 -25.01 -37.14
N ASP A 1142 -40.37 -24.14 -36.42
CA ASP A 1142 -41.38 -24.52 -35.43
C ASP A 1142 -42.64 -25.08 -36.13
N ASP A 1143 -43.43 -25.87 -35.40
CA ASP A 1143 -44.65 -26.49 -35.93
C ASP A 1143 -45.63 -25.44 -36.48
N GLY A 1144 -46.02 -25.62 -37.75
CA GLY A 1144 -46.86 -24.66 -38.50
C GLY A 1144 -46.10 -23.73 -39.45
N PHE A 1145 -44.77 -23.81 -39.50
CA PHE A 1145 -43.92 -23.04 -40.41
C PHE A 1145 -43.13 -23.93 -41.38
N THR A 1146 -42.69 -23.37 -42.52
CA THR A 1146 -41.88 -24.06 -43.54
C THR A 1146 -40.61 -23.26 -43.84
N LEU A 1147 -39.49 -23.98 -43.86
CA LEU A 1147 -38.16 -23.40 -44.10
C LEU A 1147 -38.00 -22.94 -45.55
N LYS A 1148 -37.57 -21.69 -45.73
CA LYS A 1148 -37.15 -21.10 -47.01
C LYS A 1148 -35.69 -20.67 -46.93
N GLY A 1149 -34.83 -21.46 -47.56
CA GLY A 1149 -33.38 -21.31 -47.58
C GLY A 1149 -32.70 -22.67 -47.41
N SER A 1150 -31.43 -22.70 -46.99
CA SER A 1150 -30.75 -23.97 -46.66
C SER A 1150 -31.14 -24.44 -45.27
N SER A 1151 -31.42 -25.74 -45.11
CA SER A 1151 -31.57 -26.38 -43.79
C SER A 1151 -30.24 -26.69 -43.09
N LYS A 1152 -29.11 -26.30 -43.71
CA LYS A 1152 -27.76 -26.52 -43.18
C LYS A 1152 -26.83 -25.42 -43.66
N LEU A 1153 -26.19 -24.72 -42.74
CA LEU A 1153 -25.16 -23.73 -43.03
C LEU A 1153 -23.79 -24.33 -42.71
N THR A 1154 -22.80 -24.11 -43.55
CA THR A 1154 -21.40 -24.54 -43.36
C THR A 1154 -20.50 -23.31 -43.28
N CYS A 1155 -19.59 -23.26 -42.30
CA CYS A 1155 -18.63 -22.16 -42.19
C CYS A 1155 -17.44 -22.40 -43.14
N LEU A 1156 -17.14 -21.41 -43.99
CA LEU A 1156 -16.13 -21.48 -45.05
C LEU A 1156 -14.77 -20.90 -44.59
N GLU A 1157 -13.72 -21.18 -45.37
CA GLU A 1157 -12.33 -20.74 -45.07
C GLU A 1157 -12.13 -19.21 -45.17
N ASP A 1158 -13.06 -18.48 -45.77
CA ASP A 1158 -13.07 -17.01 -45.84
C ASP A 1158 -13.83 -16.34 -44.68
N GLY A 1159 -14.34 -17.12 -43.72
CA GLY A 1159 -15.13 -16.63 -42.60
C GLY A 1159 -16.60 -16.35 -42.93
N GLN A 1160 -17.12 -16.84 -44.06
CA GLN A 1160 -18.54 -16.69 -44.43
C GLN A 1160 -19.33 -18.00 -44.29
N TRP A 1161 -20.63 -17.88 -44.04
CA TRP A 1161 -21.55 -19.00 -44.11
C TRP A 1161 -21.88 -19.35 -45.56
N SER A 1162 -22.03 -20.65 -45.85
CA SER A 1162 -22.32 -21.19 -47.19
C SER A 1162 -23.61 -20.67 -47.85
N SER A 1163 -24.49 -20.04 -47.08
CA SER A 1163 -25.68 -19.32 -47.52
C SER A 1163 -26.17 -18.39 -46.40
N ASP A 1164 -27.02 -17.42 -46.74
CA ASP A 1164 -27.74 -16.60 -45.76
C ASP A 1164 -28.60 -17.44 -44.79
N LEU A 1165 -28.92 -16.87 -43.63
CA LEU A 1165 -29.83 -17.48 -42.65
C LEU A 1165 -31.24 -17.67 -43.28
N PRO A 1166 -31.82 -18.88 -43.23
CA PRO A 1166 -33.12 -19.16 -43.82
C PRO A 1166 -34.28 -18.56 -42.99
N VAL A 1167 -35.43 -18.38 -43.64
CA VAL A 1167 -36.66 -17.85 -43.01
C VAL A 1167 -37.69 -18.96 -42.84
N CYS A 1168 -38.36 -19.00 -41.70
CA CYS A 1168 -39.52 -19.87 -41.46
C CYS A 1168 -40.81 -19.12 -41.76
N ASP A 1169 -41.40 -19.39 -42.92
CA ASP A 1169 -42.67 -18.80 -43.36
C ASP A 1169 -43.86 -19.62 -42.86
N ASP A 1170 -44.93 -18.95 -42.43
CA ASP A 1170 -46.22 -19.53 -42.05
C ASP A 1170 -46.75 -20.47 -43.16
N VAL A 1171 -47.27 -21.65 -42.80
CA VAL A 1171 -47.93 -22.61 -43.71
C VAL A 1171 -49.33 -22.09 -44.09
N ASN A 1172 -49.33 -20.94 -44.77
CA ASN A 1172 -50.52 -20.20 -45.10
C ASN A 1172 -51.25 -20.87 -46.28
N CYS A 1173 -52.22 -21.74 -45.95
CA CYS A 1173 -53.11 -22.42 -46.89
C CYS A 1173 -53.98 -21.40 -47.66
N GLY A 1174 -53.41 -20.81 -48.71
CA GLY A 1174 -54.01 -19.71 -49.46
C GLY A 1174 -55.40 -20.05 -50.03
N TYR A 1175 -56.39 -19.24 -49.65
CA TYR A 1175 -57.73 -19.24 -50.26
C TYR A 1175 -57.98 -17.93 -51.02
N PRO A 1176 -58.45 -17.98 -52.29
CA PRO A 1176 -58.68 -16.79 -53.12
C PRO A 1176 -60.11 -16.23 -52.95
N GLY A 1177 -60.33 -14.95 -53.28
CA GLY A 1177 -61.68 -14.39 -53.46
C GLY A 1177 -61.89 -12.93 -53.08
N ASP A 1178 -61.26 -11.99 -53.79
CA ASP A 1178 -61.54 -10.54 -53.74
C ASP A 1178 -63.00 -10.20 -54.12
N VAL A 1179 -63.64 -9.29 -53.36
CA VAL A 1179 -64.66 -8.33 -53.89
C VAL A 1179 -64.69 -7.00 -53.11
N GLY A 1180 -63.83 -6.02 -53.44
CA GLY A 1180 -64.07 -4.54 -53.38
C GLY A 1180 -64.48 -3.85 -52.05
N LEU A 1181 -64.46 -2.51 -51.87
CA LEU A 1181 -64.09 -1.35 -52.72
C LEU A 1181 -63.54 -0.19 -51.84
N PRO A 1182 -62.61 0.64 -52.34
CA PRO A 1182 -62.24 1.95 -51.76
C PRO A 1182 -62.79 3.15 -52.60
N PRO A 1183 -62.56 4.43 -52.24
CA PRO A 1183 -62.25 5.03 -50.93
C PRO A 1183 -63.24 6.15 -50.51
N GLY A 1184 -63.37 6.47 -49.21
CA GLY A 1184 -64.16 7.65 -48.79
C GLY A 1184 -64.15 8.03 -47.31
N ILE A 1185 -63.67 9.25 -47.03
CA ILE A 1185 -64.05 10.12 -45.89
C ILE A 1185 -63.71 9.63 -44.46
N ILE A 1186 -62.48 9.93 -44.05
CA ILE A 1186 -62.09 10.70 -42.85
C ILE A 1186 -63.13 10.87 -41.72
N ALA A 1187 -62.68 10.55 -40.50
CA ALA A 1187 -63.19 10.90 -39.16
C ALA A 1187 -64.45 10.20 -38.62
N ALA A 1188 -64.31 9.47 -37.49
CA ALA A 1188 -65.10 9.66 -36.25
C ALA A 1188 -64.81 8.67 -35.07
N ILE A 1189 -63.55 8.26 -34.78
CA ILE A 1189 -63.24 7.45 -33.57
C ILE A 1189 -62.20 8.15 -32.67
N VAL A 1190 -62.62 9.24 -32.02
CA VAL A 1190 -61.85 9.96 -30.97
C VAL A 1190 -62.62 10.02 -29.63
N VAL A 1191 -63.88 9.59 -29.61
CA VAL A 1191 -64.83 9.86 -28.51
C VAL A 1191 -64.71 8.88 -27.33
N GLY A 1192 -64.14 7.69 -27.52
CA GLY A 1192 -64.09 6.65 -26.47
C GLY A 1192 -63.16 6.95 -25.29
N ALA A 1193 -61.99 7.55 -25.53
CA ALA A 1193 -60.93 7.65 -24.52
C ALA A 1193 -61.12 8.78 -23.48
N VAL A 1194 -61.92 9.81 -23.80
CA VAL A 1194 -61.97 11.06 -23.00
C VAL A 1194 -62.89 10.95 -21.78
N ILE A 1195 -63.91 10.09 -21.83
CA ILE A 1195 -64.95 10.03 -20.78
C ILE A 1195 -64.46 9.27 -19.53
N ALA A 1196 -63.65 8.22 -19.70
CA ALA A 1196 -63.13 7.42 -18.59
C ALA A 1196 -62.21 8.23 -17.64
N VAL A 1197 -61.32 9.05 -18.21
CA VAL A 1197 -60.34 9.85 -17.45
C VAL A 1197 -61.04 10.89 -16.56
N LEU A 1198 -62.07 11.56 -17.08
CA LEU A 1198 -62.79 12.62 -16.36
C LEU A 1198 -63.62 12.09 -15.18
N ALA A 1199 -64.16 10.87 -15.27
CA ALA A 1199 -64.91 10.25 -14.18
C ALA A 1199 -64.02 9.94 -12.95
N ILE A 1200 -62.81 9.43 -13.17
CA ILE A 1200 -61.87 9.04 -12.11
C ILE A 1200 -61.38 10.26 -11.33
N CYS A 1201 -61.02 11.34 -12.03
CA CYS A 1201 -60.64 12.61 -11.38
C CYS A 1201 -61.79 13.20 -10.53
N GLY A 1202 -63.04 13.07 -10.98
CA GLY A 1202 -64.22 13.52 -10.24
C GLY A 1202 -64.44 12.79 -8.90
N LEU A 1203 -64.28 11.47 -8.88
CA LEU A 1203 -64.44 10.67 -7.66
C LEU A 1203 -63.37 10.98 -6.60
N ILE A 1204 -62.11 11.16 -7.03
CA ILE A 1204 -60.99 11.52 -6.15
C ILE A 1204 -61.21 12.90 -5.49
N TYR A 1205 -61.80 13.85 -6.22
CA TYR A 1205 -62.15 15.17 -5.69
C TYR A 1205 -63.27 15.12 -4.62
N ILE A 1206 -64.26 14.23 -4.78
CA ILE A 1206 -65.40 14.10 -3.85
C ILE A 1206 -64.97 13.44 -2.54
N PHE A 1207 -64.22 12.33 -2.60
CA PHE A 1207 -63.82 11.59 -1.37
C PHE A 1207 -62.90 12.40 -0.45
N ARG A 1208 -62.11 13.32 -0.99
CA ARG A 1208 -61.21 14.20 -0.18
C ARG A 1208 -61.94 15.28 0.63
N LYS A 1209 -63.28 15.41 0.54
CA LYS A 1209 -64.06 16.47 1.21
C LYS A 1209 -65.06 16.00 2.28
N ARG A 1210 -65.12 14.70 2.63
CA ARG A 1210 -66.03 14.18 3.69
C ARG A 1210 -65.38 13.20 4.66
N ASN A 1211 -64.38 13.69 5.39
CA ASN A 1211 -64.13 13.16 6.73
C ASN A 1211 -65.22 13.71 7.69
N MET A 1212 -65.63 12.92 8.70
CA MET A 1212 -66.81 13.09 9.60
C MET A 1212 -68.22 12.65 9.08
N LYS A 1213 -68.62 11.41 9.41
CA LYS A 1213 -69.60 11.11 10.51
C LYS A 1213 -69.96 9.61 10.62
N ARG A 1214 -69.67 9.04 11.80
CA ARG A 1214 -70.32 7.92 12.54
C ARG A 1214 -70.99 6.73 11.79
N ASN A 1215 -70.51 5.53 12.16
CA ASN A 1215 -71.24 4.31 12.60
C ASN A 1215 -72.53 3.87 11.86
N LYS A 1216 -72.57 2.59 11.43
CA LYS A 1216 -73.18 1.45 12.20
C LYS A 1216 -73.13 0.09 11.44
N TYR A 1217 -72.66 -0.94 12.14
CA TYR A 1217 -73.12 -2.36 12.22
C TYR A 1217 -73.54 -3.25 11.01
N LYS A 1218 -73.19 -4.54 11.18
CA LYS A 1218 -73.87 -5.80 10.77
C LYS A 1218 -73.72 -6.39 9.35
N VAL A 1219 -72.81 -7.38 9.25
CA VAL A 1219 -73.10 -8.83 9.08
C VAL A 1219 -74.44 -9.26 8.46
N VAL A 1220 -74.39 -10.08 7.39
CA VAL A 1220 -75.26 -11.28 7.10
C VAL A 1220 -74.48 -12.28 6.20
N HIS A 1221 -74.81 -13.58 6.29
CA HIS A 1221 -74.27 -14.71 5.49
C HIS A 1221 -75.07 -14.99 4.20
N THR A 1222 -74.42 -15.57 3.17
CA THR A 1222 -74.73 -16.86 2.47
C THR A 1222 -73.77 -16.99 1.25
N ARG A 1223 -73.11 -18.10 0.88
CA ARG A 1223 -73.45 -19.54 0.68
C ARG A 1223 -74.38 -19.83 -0.51
N ASN A 1224 -73.79 -20.22 -1.65
CA ASN A 1224 -73.96 -21.50 -2.39
C ASN A 1224 -72.92 -21.51 -3.54
N VAL A 1225 -72.04 -22.52 -3.71
CA VAL A 1225 -72.23 -23.94 -4.09
C VAL A 1225 -72.60 -24.11 -5.57
N TYR A 1226 -71.64 -24.61 -6.37
CA TYR A 1226 -71.73 -25.90 -7.07
C TYR A 1226 -70.31 -26.41 -7.45
N PHE A 1227 -70.19 -27.58 -8.09
CA PHE A 1227 -69.01 -28.46 -8.08
C PHE A 1227 -68.72 -29.08 -9.47
N SER A 1228 -67.56 -29.77 -9.60
CA SER A 1228 -67.27 -30.86 -10.58
C SER A 1228 -66.95 -30.45 -12.04
N LYS A 1229 -66.16 -31.20 -12.84
CA LYS A 1229 -64.99 -32.10 -12.59
C LYS A 1229 -64.27 -32.45 -13.92
N THR A 1230 -62.95 -32.70 -13.87
CA THR A 1230 -62.11 -33.61 -14.70
C THR A 1230 -62.45 -33.92 -16.18
N GLN A 1231 -61.48 -33.65 -17.09
CA GLN A 1231 -60.75 -34.57 -18.02
C GLN A 1231 -61.43 -35.82 -18.65
N PRO A 1232 -60.88 -36.40 -19.75
CA PRO A 1232 -60.01 -35.85 -20.83
C PRO A 1232 -60.44 -36.35 -22.25
N CYS A 1233 -59.63 -36.09 -23.29
CA CYS A 1233 -59.33 -37.04 -24.38
C CYS A 1233 -58.05 -36.60 -25.13
N SER A 1234 -57.57 -37.47 -26.03
CA SER A 1234 -56.28 -37.42 -26.75
C SER A 1234 -56.46 -37.24 -28.27
N ASP A 1235 -55.33 -37.18 -28.96
CA ASP A 1235 -55.12 -37.38 -30.42
C ASP A 1235 -55.67 -36.25 -31.33
N ASP A 1236 -55.00 -35.84 -32.42
CA ASP A 1236 -53.67 -36.22 -32.96
C ASP A 1236 -52.63 -35.09 -32.75
#